data_AF-A0A7R9CJ46-F1
#
_entry.id   AF-A0A7R9CJ46-F1
#
_cell.length_a   1.000
_cell.length_b   1.000
_cell.length_c   1.000
_cell.angle_alpha   90.00
_cell.angle_beta   90.00
_cell.angle_gamma   90.00
#
_symmetry.space_group_name_H-M   'P 1'
#
loop_
_entity.id
_entity.type
_entity.pdbx_description
1 polymer ?
#
loop_
_entity_poly.entity_id
_entity_poly.type
_entity_poly.pdbx_seq_one_letter_code
_entity_poly.pdbx_strand_id
1 'polypeptide(L)'
;MSNFSKKFLLVFWKNIVIRKSNPILTILEIIIPTFFFLALSVSYDRSVHVPAPHTDIRHHPIRSEEDIFLQFRRKAKHMNVFYAPENSFTSSVMGRVEAELGVKGFIPVDSERKLVERFTTLSLNSSFENVVYGVVFENSQTKNIKYKIRSSLGPWHTDSASWTLEEKENGRRKDYSVRYFKEGFLALQYALDKSYMEYISKIQPLPFDLKIQKFPSPKTIPKDNVVPPEALSAFTVICLVLLCPYIIKRIVQEKESGIKELMKMMGLKNWMLWFGWFINAIFVNSISVTSIVLVLTVPFMNQTHMIFQMDVTLLWVFLMMYCISSVVFCMAFSTFFSNPNIAMSCGIICWILSYVLPMKQFYDTKSLSTKLITSLHPNMALHWGFQVIQTYEAKGVGLSWGSINEAAKNSDNDNPIRMSDILAVMVLDVFIYGIVMWYVDAVLPGKYGLAKPWYFCFMEVVLRISHSFLISSDRMKPRSGDWAVTINFLKEATITSLSIGSNVSYWKRGPSKPEIIQTSADSKEVNNFERPNADMCVGIKLKDIHKVYYSPRGKIDNVAVENVTFDIYQGQITALLGHNGAGKTTTMSILTGMIPPTSGSVIINGFNIMHDLETVRQSLSMCPQHNLLFADLTVMEHLIFFGRVT
;
A
#
# COMPACT_ATOMS: atom_id res chain seq x y z
N MET A 1 -34.90 -0.05 -20.84
CA MET A 1 -33.85 0.30 -19.85
C MET A 1 -34.53 0.53 -18.50
N SER A 2 -34.12 -0.19 -17.46
CA SER A 2 -34.66 -0.01 -16.11
C SER A 2 -34.43 1.44 -15.63
N ASN A 3 -35.31 1.97 -14.77
CA ASN A 3 -35.11 3.30 -14.16
C ASN A 3 -33.71 3.43 -13.52
N PHE A 4 -33.19 2.32 -13.02
CA PHE A 4 -31.84 2.21 -12.51
C PHE A 4 -30.74 2.52 -13.56
N SER A 5 -30.78 1.90 -14.74
CA SER A 5 -29.74 2.10 -15.75
C SER A 5 -29.73 3.53 -16.30
N LYS A 6 -30.90 4.17 -16.39
CA LYS A 6 -31.03 5.58 -16.81
C LYS A 6 -30.38 6.53 -15.80
N LYS A 7 -30.70 6.37 -14.51
CA LYS A 7 -30.11 7.18 -13.43
C LYS A 7 -28.58 7.01 -13.38
N PHE A 8 -28.09 5.78 -13.55
CA PHE A 8 -26.66 5.51 -13.59
C PHE A 8 -25.96 6.18 -14.78
N LEU A 9 -26.50 6.01 -15.99
CA LEU A 9 -25.95 6.61 -17.21
C LEU A 9 -25.93 8.15 -17.11
N LEU A 10 -26.91 8.74 -16.42
CA LEU A 10 -26.97 10.16 -16.20
C LEU A 10 -25.89 10.68 -15.24
N VAL A 11 -25.60 9.95 -14.15
CA VAL A 11 -24.46 10.27 -13.26
C VAL A 11 -23.14 10.14 -14.02
N PHE A 12 -23.01 9.13 -14.87
CA PHE A 12 -21.82 8.96 -15.71
C PHE A 12 -21.66 10.11 -16.72
N TRP A 13 -22.76 10.47 -17.42
CA TRP A 13 -22.80 11.61 -18.32
C TRP A 13 -22.39 12.92 -17.62
N LYS A 14 -22.93 13.19 -16.42
CA LYS A 14 -22.53 14.33 -15.59
C LYS A 14 -21.01 14.37 -15.39
N ASN A 15 -20.40 13.26 -15.00
CA ASN A 15 -18.97 13.18 -14.74
C ASN A 15 -18.12 13.43 -16.01
N ILE A 16 -18.59 13.00 -17.18
CA ILE A 16 -17.95 13.30 -18.47
C ILE A 16 -18.06 14.79 -18.79
N VAL A 17 -19.23 15.39 -18.64
CA VAL A 17 -19.44 16.83 -18.94
C VAL A 17 -18.56 17.69 -18.04
N ILE A 18 -18.50 17.39 -16.73
CA ILE A 18 -17.63 18.10 -15.78
C ILE A 18 -16.14 18.01 -16.18
N ARG A 19 -15.71 16.87 -16.74
CA ARG A 19 -14.34 16.76 -17.29
C ARG A 19 -14.17 17.56 -18.57
N LYS A 20 -15.16 17.53 -19.47
CA LYS A 20 -15.14 18.28 -20.73
C LYS A 20 -15.05 19.79 -20.51
N SER A 21 -15.68 20.32 -19.46
CA SER A 21 -15.56 21.74 -19.11
C SER A 21 -14.22 22.11 -18.49
N ASN A 22 -13.38 21.13 -18.12
CA ASN A 22 -12.03 21.32 -17.61
C ASN A 22 -10.97 20.60 -18.48
N PRO A 23 -10.81 20.99 -19.75
CA PRO A 23 -10.00 20.25 -20.72
C PRO A 23 -8.51 20.29 -20.39
N ILE A 24 -8.00 21.43 -19.89
CA ILE A 24 -6.57 21.61 -19.60
C ILE A 24 -6.07 20.57 -18.61
N LEU A 25 -6.80 20.36 -17.51
CA LEU A 25 -6.38 19.43 -16.48
C LEU A 25 -6.42 17.97 -16.96
N THR A 26 -7.45 17.60 -17.72
CA THR A 26 -7.57 16.25 -18.30
C THR A 26 -6.48 15.99 -19.35
N ILE A 27 -6.13 17.01 -20.15
CA ILE A 27 -5.03 16.93 -21.12
C ILE A 27 -3.69 16.76 -20.38
N LEU A 28 -3.47 17.53 -19.31
CA LEU A 28 -2.27 17.41 -18.49
C LEU A 28 -2.16 16.04 -17.82
N GLU A 29 -3.25 15.45 -17.34
CA GLU A 29 -3.31 14.09 -16.77
C GLU A 29 -2.85 13.00 -17.77
N ILE A 30 -3.01 13.21 -19.08
CA ILE A 30 -2.64 12.25 -20.12
C ILE A 30 -1.24 12.55 -20.69
N ILE A 31 -0.96 13.83 -20.97
CA ILE A 31 0.29 14.24 -21.62
C ILE A 31 1.47 14.15 -20.65
N ILE A 32 1.32 14.55 -19.39
CA ILE A 32 2.44 14.58 -18.45
C ILE A 32 3.05 13.18 -18.26
N PRO A 33 2.29 12.12 -17.95
CA PRO A 33 2.87 10.79 -17.82
C PRO A 33 3.57 10.35 -19.11
N THR A 34 2.94 10.57 -20.26
CA THR A 34 3.52 10.21 -21.56
C THR A 34 4.84 10.93 -21.82
N PHE A 35 4.91 12.23 -21.54
CA PHE A 35 6.10 13.05 -21.74
C PHE A 35 7.26 12.64 -20.82
N PHE A 36 6.99 12.38 -19.54
CA PHE A 36 8.04 11.95 -18.60
C PHE A 36 8.57 10.56 -18.93
N PHE A 37 7.72 9.61 -19.30
CA PHE A 37 8.16 8.28 -19.75
C PHE A 37 8.93 8.34 -21.07
N LEU A 38 8.55 9.25 -21.96
CA LEU A 38 9.30 9.53 -23.18
C LEU A 38 10.70 10.07 -22.86
N ALA A 39 10.79 11.05 -21.96
CA ALA A 39 12.06 11.63 -21.51
C ALA A 39 12.97 10.57 -20.85
N LEU A 40 12.39 9.69 -20.03
CA LEU A 40 13.10 8.58 -19.39
C LEU A 40 13.64 7.59 -20.44
N SER A 41 12.81 7.22 -21.42
CA SER A 41 13.19 6.30 -22.50
C SER A 41 14.31 6.88 -23.36
N VAL A 42 14.25 8.18 -23.68
CA VAL A 42 15.32 8.89 -24.42
C VAL A 42 16.61 8.97 -23.59
N SER A 43 16.51 9.25 -22.29
CA SER A 43 17.67 9.27 -21.40
C SER A 43 18.34 7.89 -21.29
N TYR A 44 17.53 6.83 -21.28
CA TYR A 44 17.99 5.45 -21.25
C TYR A 44 18.70 5.05 -22.54
N ASP A 45 18.10 5.35 -23.70
CA ASP A 45 18.68 5.04 -25.02
C ASP A 45 20.04 5.73 -25.24
N ARG A 46 20.25 6.93 -24.67
CA ARG A 46 21.55 7.61 -24.70
C ARG A 46 22.60 6.98 -23.79
N SER A 47 22.18 6.31 -22.73
CA SER A 47 23.06 5.78 -21.69
C SER A 47 23.49 4.33 -21.97
N VAL A 48 22.67 3.57 -22.69
CA VAL A 48 22.85 2.13 -22.89
C VAL A 48 23.30 1.83 -24.31
N HIS A 49 24.50 1.26 -24.44
CA HIS A 49 24.92 0.61 -25.68
C HIS A 49 24.28 -0.78 -25.71
N VAL A 50 23.45 -1.05 -26.72
CA VAL A 50 22.79 -2.35 -26.96
C VAL A 50 23.84 -3.46 -26.87
N PRO A 51 23.80 -4.36 -25.88
CA PRO A 51 24.53 -5.61 -25.98
C PRO A 51 23.79 -6.45 -27.03
N ALA A 52 24.51 -6.98 -28.01
CA ALA A 52 23.93 -7.92 -28.97
C ALA A 52 23.27 -9.10 -28.21
N PRO A 53 22.22 -9.73 -28.77
CA PRO A 53 21.58 -10.89 -28.17
C PRO A 53 22.61 -12.01 -28.01
N HIS A 54 23.16 -12.16 -26.81
CA HIS A 54 24.19 -13.15 -26.53
C HIS A 54 23.52 -14.37 -25.89
N THR A 55 23.22 -15.37 -26.72
CA THR A 55 23.07 -16.78 -26.32
C THR A 55 24.42 -17.41 -25.93
N ASP A 56 25.47 -16.61 -25.89
CA ASP A 56 26.85 -17.05 -25.86
C ASP A 56 27.28 -17.28 -24.41
N ILE A 57 27.36 -18.55 -24.02
CA ILE A 57 27.76 -18.98 -22.68
C ILE A 57 29.19 -18.49 -22.41
N ARG A 58 29.41 -17.83 -21.26
CA ARG A 58 30.77 -17.41 -20.89
C ARG A 58 31.53 -18.62 -20.39
N HIS A 59 32.36 -19.19 -21.25
CA HIS A 59 33.34 -20.18 -20.85
C HIS A 59 34.49 -19.51 -20.11
N HIS A 60 34.85 -20.07 -18.96
CA HIS A 60 36.02 -19.66 -18.20
C HIS A 60 37.19 -20.60 -18.53
N PRO A 61 38.43 -20.07 -18.63
CA PRO A 61 39.59 -20.91 -18.90
C PRO A 61 39.79 -21.91 -17.75
N ILE A 62 40.18 -23.12 -18.12
CA ILE A 62 40.66 -24.11 -17.16
C ILE A 62 42.01 -23.61 -16.64
N ARG A 63 42.16 -23.53 -15.32
CA ARG A 63 43.42 -23.13 -14.68
C ARG A 63 44.08 -24.36 -14.09
N SER A 64 45.35 -24.53 -14.44
CA SER A 64 46.21 -25.57 -13.90
C SER A 64 46.76 -25.18 -12.52
N GLU A 65 47.34 -26.16 -11.84
CA GLU A 65 48.07 -25.95 -10.58
C GLU A 65 49.14 -24.84 -10.69
N GLU A 66 49.96 -24.85 -11.75
CA GLU A 66 51.02 -23.85 -11.93
C GLU A 66 50.45 -22.44 -12.15
N ASP A 67 49.28 -22.30 -12.77
CA ASP A 67 48.63 -20.99 -12.93
C ASP A 67 48.22 -20.38 -11.59
N ILE A 68 47.78 -21.22 -10.64
CA ILE A 68 47.40 -20.82 -9.29
C ILE A 68 48.64 -20.36 -8.51
N PHE A 69 49.72 -21.15 -8.56
CA PHE A 69 50.97 -20.83 -7.86
C PHE A 69 51.70 -19.63 -8.47
N LEU A 70 51.71 -19.49 -9.80
CA LEU A 70 52.31 -18.35 -10.48
C LEU A 70 51.66 -17.03 -10.05
N GLN A 71 50.33 -17.02 -9.91
CA GLN A 71 49.63 -15.82 -9.45
C GLN A 71 50.00 -15.47 -8.01
N PHE A 72 50.11 -16.47 -7.14
CA PHE A 72 50.56 -16.31 -5.76
C PHE A 72 51.99 -15.73 -5.72
N ARG A 73 52.94 -16.34 -6.45
CA ARG A 73 54.34 -15.89 -6.56
C ARG A 73 54.47 -14.44 -7.06
N ARG A 74 53.64 -14.02 -8.02
CA ARG A 74 53.63 -12.64 -8.54
C ARG A 74 53.31 -11.61 -7.46
N LYS A 75 52.46 -11.94 -6.50
CA LYS A 75 52.13 -11.08 -5.36
C LYS A 75 53.08 -11.26 -4.17
N ALA A 76 53.70 -12.42 -4.05
CA ALA A 76 54.48 -12.82 -2.88
C ALA A 76 55.92 -12.30 -2.82
N LYS A 77 56.32 -11.28 -3.62
CA LYS A 77 57.70 -10.77 -3.64
C LYS A 77 58.19 -10.24 -2.28
N HIS A 78 57.29 -9.85 -1.37
CA HIS A 78 57.58 -9.38 0.00
C HIS A 78 56.63 -9.98 1.06
N MET A 79 56.26 -11.24 0.92
CA MET A 79 55.25 -11.87 1.77
C MET A 79 55.83 -12.48 3.05
N ASN A 80 55.16 -12.27 4.18
CA ASN A 80 55.42 -13.00 5.42
C ASN A 80 54.22 -13.91 5.73
N VAL A 81 54.48 -15.21 5.85
CA VAL A 81 53.48 -16.21 6.26
C VAL A 81 53.81 -16.66 7.67
N PHE A 82 52.99 -16.28 8.64
CA PHE A 82 53.13 -16.73 10.02
C PHE A 82 52.32 -18.01 10.23
N TYR A 83 52.86 -18.98 10.97
CA TYR A 83 52.10 -20.16 11.35
C TYR A 83 52.24 -20.50 12.84
N ALA A 84 51.18 -21.02 13.44
CA ALA A 84 51.13 -21.41 14.84
C ALA A 84 50.27 -22.67 15.06
N PRO A 85 50.58 -23.52 16.06
CA PRO A 85 51.74 -23.48 16.94
C PRO A 85 53.00 -24.07 16.28
N GLU A 86 54.19 -23.69 16.77
CA GLU A 86 55.47 -24.28 16.38
C GLU A 86 55.59 -25.70 16.97
N ASN A 87 55.60 -26.71 16.11
CA ASN A 87 55.74 -28.13 16.44
C ASN A 87 56.45 -28.86 15.29
N SER A 88 57.05 -30.02 15.56
CA SER A 88 57.71 -30.84 14.52
C SER A 88 56.79 -31.15 13.33
N PHE A 89 55.50 -31.37 13.59
CA PHE A 89 54.46 -31.55 12.57
C PHE A 89 54.25 -30.30 11.71
N THR A 90 53.97 -29.15 12.34
CA THR A 90 53.65 -27.91 11.62
C THR A 90 54.85 -27.39 10.84
N SER A 91 56.06 -27.50 11.40
CA SER A 91 57.29 -27.15 10.67
C SER A 91 57.54 -28.07 9.47
N SER A 92 57.22 -29.36 9.57
CA SER A 92 57.36 -30.31 8.45
C SER A 92 56.36 -30.02 7.32
N VAL A 93 55.10 -29.74 7.67
CA VAL A 93 54.04 -29.43 6.68
C VAL A 93 54.30 -28.07 6.04
N MET A 94 54.57 -27.03 6.85
CA MET A 94 54.81 -25.68 6.33
C MET A 94 56.10 -25.56 5.53
N GLY A 95 57.14 -26.34 5.86
CA GLY A 95 58.36 -26.42 5.05
C GLY A 95 58.11 -27.04 3.65
N ARG A 96 57.16 -27.97 3.54
CA ARG A 96 56.71 -28.49 2.24
C ARG A 96 55.89 -27.47 1.47
N VAL A 97 54.99 -26.75 2.15
CA VAL A 97 54.22 -25.65 1.57
C VAL A 97 55.14 -24.57 0.99
N GLU A 98 56.22 -24.24 1.71
CA GLU A 98 57.23 -23.29 1.27
C GLU A 98 57.92 -23.76 -0.03
N ALA A 99 58.27 -25.05 -0.11
CA ALA A 99 58.88 -25.65 -1.29
C ALA A 99 57.93 -25.69 -2.49
N GLU A 100 56.67 -26.09 -2.29
CA GLU A 100 55.63 -26.18 -3.34
C GLU A 100 55.28 -24.79 -3.91
N LEU A 101 55.08 -23.79 -3.03
CA LEU A 101 54.75 -22.44 -3.46
C LEU A 101 55.94 -21.70 -4.07
N GLY A 102 57.18 -22.13 -3.80
CA GLY A 102 58.40 -21.52 -4.32
C GLY A 102 58.62 -20.08 -3.82
N VAL A 103 58.21 -19.80 -2.57
CA VAL A 103 58.29 -18.49 -1.92
C VAL A 103 59.06 -18.65 -0.61
N LYS A 104 59.87 -17.65 -0.22
CA LYS A 104 60.54 -17.62 1.09
C LYS A 104 59.80 -16.69 2.04
N GLY A 105 59.82 -16.98 3.35
CA GLY A 105 59.25 -16.07 4.36
C GLY A 105 58.22 -16.71 5.28
N PHE A 106 58.34 -18.02 5.55
CA PHE A 106 57.50 -18.74 6.49
C PHE A 106 58.10 -18.66 7.90
N ILE A 107 57.38 -18.07 8.84
CA ILE A 107 57.89 -17.77 10.19
C ILE A 107 57.05 -18.52 11.24
N PRO A 108 57.63 -19.44 12.01
CA PRO A 108 56.93 -20.11 13.11
C PRO A 108 56.63 -19.14 14.26
N VAL A 109 55.52 -19.39 14.94
CA VAL A 109 55.10 -18.66 16.14
C VAL A 109 54.48 -19.63 17.14
N ASP A 110 54.81 -19.47 18.43
CA ASP A 110 54.36 -20.37 19.49
C ASP A 110 52.84 -20.46 19.65
N SER A 111 52.12 -19.33 19.51
CA SER A 111 50.69 -19.26 19.82
C SER A 111 49.91 -18.33 18.88
N GLU A 112 48.62 -18.60 18.75
CA GLU A 112 47.70 -17.78 17.94
C GLU A 112 47.69 -16.31 18.40
N ARG A 113 47.77 -16.04 19.71
CA ARG A 113 47.81 -14.68 20.25
C ARG A 113 49.04 -13.91 19.76
N LYS A 114 50.23 -14.52 19.83
CA LYS A 114 51.48 -13.90 19.34
C LYS A 114 51.46 -13.71 17.83
N LEU A 115 50.82 -14.63 17.09
CA LEU A 115 50.62 -14.51 15.65
C LEU A 115 49.78 -13.28 15.33
N VAL A 116 48.65 -13.09 16.02
CA VAL A 116 47.76 -11.93 15.83
C VAL A 116 48.48 -10.62 16.17
N GLU A 117 49.26 -10.58 17.26
CA GLU A 117 50.02 -9.39 17.66
C GLU A 117 51.03 -8.97 16.58
N ARG A 118 51.86 -9.92 16.09
CA ARG A 118 52.81 -9.66 14.99
C ARG A 118 52.11 -9.27 13.70
N PHE A 119 50.99 -9.92 13.40
CA PHE A 119 50.16 -9.63 12.25
C PHE A 119 49.65 -8.19 12.29
N THR A 120 49.13 -7.73 13.44
CA THR A 120 48.66 -6.35 13.63
C THR A 120 49.79 -5.33 13.53
N THR A 121 50.94 -5.57 14.15
CA THR A 121 52.10 -4.66 14.07
C THR A 121 52.58 -4.48 12.63
N LEU A 122 52.67 -5.56 11.87
CA LEU A 122 53.11 -5.50 10.47
C LEU A 122 52.06 -4.88 9.56
N SER A 123 50.79 -5.18 9.79
CA SER A 123 49.68 -4.58 9.03
C SER A 123 49.56 -3.07 9.23
N LEU A 124 49.98 -2.53 10.38
CA LEU A 124 49.96 -1.08 10.68
C LEU A 124 51.17 -0.34 10.10
N ASN A 125 52.32 -1.01 10.00
CA ASN A 125 53.58 -0.39 9.56
C ASN A 125 53.84 -0.53 8.05
N SER A 126 53.14 -1.43 7.35
CA SER A 126 53.34 -1.65 5.93
C SER A 126 52.53 -0.70 5.05
N SER A 127 53.20 -0.01 4.13
CA SER A 127 52.60 0.40 2.85
C SER A 127 51.88 -0.80 2.22
N PHE A 128 50.81 -0.57 1.46
CA PHE A 128 49.90 -1.56 0.83
C PHE A 128 50.54 -2.72 0.01
N GLU A 129 51.88 -2.84 -0.03
CA GLU A 129 52.65 -3.83 -0.78
C GLU A 129 53.05 -5.08 0.03
N ASN A 130 53.10 -5.04 1.37
CA ASN A 130 53.45 -6.23 2.17
C ASN A 130 52.18 -6.98 2.61
N VAL A 131 51.80 -7.99 1.85
CA VAL A 131 50.68 -8.88 2.22
C VAL A 131 51.14 -9.86 3.30
N VAL A 132 50.38 -9.97 4.39
CA VAL A 132 50.67 -10.86 5.50
C VAL A 132 49.59 -11.94 5.58
N TYR A 133 50.01 -13.20 5.72
CA TYR A 133 49.12 -14.33 5.95
C TYR A 133 49.43 -15.01 7.29
N GLY A 134 48.40 -15.57 7.92
CA GLY A 134 48.50 -16.31 9.16
C GLY A 134 47.80 -17.66 9.05
N VAL A 135 48.52 -18.75 9.34
CA VAL A 135 47.96 -20.11 9.37
C VAL A 135 47.95 -20.61 10.82
N VAL A 136 46.77 -20.88 11.36
CA VAL A 136 46.61 -21.37 12.74
C VAL A 136 46.07 -22.79 12.71
N PHE A 137 46.84 -23.76 13.20
CA PHE A 137 46.41 -25.14 13.36
C PHE A 137 45.72 -25.32 14.71
N GLU A 138 44.45 -25.73 14.71
CA GLU A 138 43.71 -26.04 15.95
C GLU A 138 44.03 -27.45 16.46
N ASN A 139 44.38 -28.37 15.56
CA ASN A 139 44.78 -29.73 15.90
C ASN A 139 45.95 -30.16 15.01
N SER A 140 46.98 -30.75 15.62
CA SER A 140 48.26 -31.11 14.99
C SER A 140 48.57 -32.61 15.05
N GLN A 141 47.69 -33.45 15.63
CA GLN A 141 48.02 -34.85 15.95
C GLN A 141 46.99 -35.91 15.49
N THR A 142 45.95 -35.54 14.75
CA THR A 142 44.91 -36.49 14.28
C THR A 142 44.94 -36.69 12.76
N LYS A 143 44.33 -37.79 12.28
CA LYS A 143 44.04 -38.01 10.83
C LYS A 143 43.25 -36.85 10.20
N ASN A 144 42.53 -36.07 11.02
CA ASN A 144 41.77 -34.90 10.60
C ASN A 144 42.53 -33.64 10.99
N ILE A 145 42.89 -32.80 10.01
CA ILE A 145 43.49 -31.49 10.25
C ILE A 145 42.39 -30.43 10.32
N LYS A 146 42.51 -29.50 11.27
CA LYS A 146 41.65 -28.32 11.34
C LYS A 146 42.54 -27.09 11.46
N TYR A 147 42.45 -26.19 10.50
CA TYR A 147 43.25 -24.97 10.45
C TYR A 147 42.40 -23.76 10.08
N LYS A 148 42.93 -22.56 10.37
CA LYS A 148 42.37 -21.27 9.98
C LYS A 148 43.42 -20.53 9.16
N ILE A 149 43.00 -19.92 8.05
CA ILE A 149 43.85 -19.00 7.28
C ILE A 149 43.33 -17.57 7.51
N ARG A 150 44.23 -16.65 7.84
CA ARG A 150 43.99 -15.23 8.07
C ARG A 150 44.81 -14.41 7.07
N SER A 151 44.29 -13.26 6.63
CA SER A 151 44.95 -12.38 5.65
C SER A 151 44.72 -10.91 5.97
N SER A 152 45.68 -10.06 5.61
CA SER A 152 45.58 -8.60 5.75
C SER A 152 44.73 -7.93 4.66
N LEU A 153 44.32 -8.67 3.62
CA LEU A 153 43.57 -8.18 2.46
C LEU A 153 42.04 -8.10 2.68
N GLY A 154 41.58 -8.28 3.93
CA GLY A 154 40.17 -8.25 4.32
C GLY A 154 39.58 -9.63 4.62
N PRO A 155 38.32 -9.70 5.07
CA PRO A 155 37.69 -10.94 5.48
C PRO A 155 37.35 -11.85 4.28
N TRP A 156 37.59 -13.14 4.45
CA TRP A 156 37.13 -14.20 3.55
C TRP A 156 35.93 -14.92 4.18
N HIS A 157 34.78 -14.86 3.51
CA HIS A 157 33.55 -15.53 3.96
C HIS A 157 33.48 -16.93 3.34
N THR A 158 33.99 -17.91 4.08
CA THR A 158 34.05 -19.33 3.65
C THR A 158 32.87 -20.15 4.18
N ASP A 159 32.16 -19.60 5.15
CA ASP A 159 30.98 -20.12 5.84
C ASP A 159 29.65 -19.67 5.21
N SER A 160 29.65 -18.57 4.45
CA SER A 160 28.52 -18.17 3.64
C SER A 160 28.46 -18.99 2.35
N ALA A 161 27.41 -19.81 2.18
CA ALA A 161 27.11 -20.47 0.89
C ALA A 161 26.77 -19.47 -0.25
N SER A 162 26.65 -18.18 0.06
CA SER A 162 26.41 -17.11 -0.90
C SER A 162 27.72 -16.70 -1.58
N TRP A 163 27.94 -17.20 -2.79
CA TRP A 163 28.99 -16.74 -3.69
C TRP A 163 28.67 -15.38 -4.35
N THR A 164 27.65 -14.68 -3.87
CA THR A 164 27.09 -13.44 -4.44
C THR A 164 26.93 -12.34 -3.40
N LEU A 165 27.95 -12.09 -2.58
CA LEU A 165 28.10 -10.76 -1.97
C LEU A 165 28.58 -9.80 -3.07
N GLU A 166 27.66 -9.25 -3.87
CA GLU A 166 27.96 -8.16 -4.79
C GLU A 166 28.10 -6.83 -4.01
N GLU A 167 29.16 -6.65 -3.22
CA GLU A 167 29.43 -5.35 -2.61
C GLU A 167 29.89 -4.35 -3.67
N LYS A 168 29.12 -3.27 -3.83
CA LYS A 168 29.48 -2.10 -4.62
C LYS A 168 30.48 -1.25 -3.85
N GLU A 169 31.76 -1.36 -4.18
CA GLU A 169 32.74 -0.33 -3.88
C GLU A 169 33.11 0.37 -5.21
N ASN A 170 32.83 1.68 -5.33
CA ASN A 170 33.15 2.51 -6.51
C ASN A 170 32.64 1.98 -7.87
N GLY A 171 31.47 1.37 -7.90
CA GLY A 171 30.79 1.01 -9.16
C GLY A 171 31.44 -0.11 -9.98
N ARG A 172 32.50 -0.77 -9.49
CA ARG A 172 33.12 -1.92 -10.16
C ARG A 172 32.90 -3.21 -9.36
N ARG A 173 32.18 -4.16 -9.96
CA ARG A 173 31.91 -5.47 -9.36
C ARG A 173 33.19 -6.29 -9.22
N LYS A 174 33.46 -6.79 -8.01
CA LYS A 174 34.50 -7.79 -7.78
C LYS A 174 33.86 -9.17 -7.70
N ASP A 175 34.22 -10.05 -8.61
CA ASP A 175 33.88 -11.47 -8.56
C ASP A 175 34.64 -12.13 -7.40
N TYR A 176 33.95 -12.61 -6.35
CA TYR A 176 34.59 -13.17 -5.15
C TYR A 176 35.36 -14.45 -5.47
N SER A 177 34.91 -15.25 -6.44
CA SER A 177 35.67 -16.41 -6.92
C SER A 177 37.03 -15.99 -7.49
N VAL A 178 37.06 -14.85 -8.19
CA VAL A 178 38.28 -14.23 -8.68
C VAL A 178 39.07 -13.56 -7.55
N ARG A 179 38.42 -13.11 -6.48
CA ARG A 179 39.06 -12.56 -5.28
C ARG A 179 39.86 -13.63 -4.54
N TYR A 180 39.27 -14.78 -4.24
CA TYR A 180 39.97 -15.92 -3.60
C TYR A 180 41.20 -16.40 -4.38
N PHE A 181 41.08 -16.39 -5.71
CA PHE A 181 42.21 -16.66 -6.62
C PHE A 181 43.25 -15.53 -6.55
N LYS A 182 42.84 -14.28 -6.85
CA LYS A 182 43.73 -13.10 -6.88
C LYS A 182 44.40 -12.80 -5.54
N GLU A 183 43.74 -13.06 -4.43
CA GLU A 183 44.26 -12.83 -3.06
C GLU A 183 45.02 -14.04 -2.53
N GLY A 184 45.25 -15.08 -3.33
CA GLY A 184 46.16 -16.17 -2.97
C GLY A 184 45.62 -17.17 -1.94
N PHE A 185 44.38 -17.02 -1.47
CA PHE A 185 43.75 -17.96 -0.54
C PHE A 185 43.72 -19.38 -1.11
N LEU A 186 43.26 -19.54 -2.36
CA LEU A 186 43.17 -20.86 -3.00
C LEU A 186 44.54 -21.51 -3.15
N ALA A 187 45.58 -20.72 -3.45
CA ALA A 187 46.94 -21.23 -3.59
C ALA A 187 47.48 -21.74 -2.24
N LEU A 188 47.30 -20.95 -1.18
CA LEU A 188 47.76 -21.31 0.16
C LEU A 188 46.97 -22.50 0.74
N GLN A 189 45.64 -22.51 0.57
CA GLN A 189 44.78 -23.62 0.97
C GLN A 189 45.15 -24.92 0.26
N TYR A 190 45.29 -24.86 -1.06
CA TYR A 190 45.66 -26.03 -1.86
C TYR A 190 47.05 -26.55 -1.51
N ALA A 191 48.04 -25.66 -1.36
CA ALA A 191 49.40 -26.07 -0.97
C ALA A 191 49.44 -26.71 0.43
N LEU A 192 48.67 -26.18 1.38
CA LEU A 192 48.50 -26.75 2.73
C LEU A 192 47.90 -28.16 2.67
N ASP A 193 46.78 -28.31 1.97
CA ASP A 193 46.07 -29.58 1.86
C ASP A 193 46.92 -30.63 1.12
N LYS A 194 47.58 -30.24 0.03
CA LYS A 194 48.51 -31.09 -0.74
C LYS A 194 49.68 -31.54 0.12
N SER A 195 50.36 -30.62 0.81
CA SER A 195 51.50 -30.92 1.68
C SER A 195 51.11 -31.84 2.84
N TYR A 196 49.91 -31.67 3.39
CA TYR A 196 49.37 -32.54 4.43
C TYR A 196 49.03 -33.94 3.90
N MET A 197 48.41 -34.05 2.72
CA MET A 197 48.12 -35.32 2.07
C MET A 197 49.40 -36.10 1.75
N GLU A 198 50.44 -35.43 1.28
CA GLU A 198 51.76 -36.04 1.06
C GLU A 198 52.43 -36.50 2.35
N TYR A 199 52.31 -35.69 3.41
CA TYR A 199 52.84 -36.03 4.73
C TYR A 199 52.19 -37.31 5.29
N ILE A 200 50.88 -37.48 5.14
CA ILE A 200 50.16 -38.66 5.63
C ILE A 200 50.36 -39.88 4.73
N SER A 201 50.21 -39.70 3.41
CA SER A 201 50.26 -40.81 2.46
C SER A 201 51.69 -41.34 2.26
N LYS A 202 52.71 -40.52 2.54
CA LYS A 202 54.13 -40.78 2.22
C LYS A 202 54.40 -41.02 0.73
N ILE A 203 53.45 -40.64 -0.14
CA ILE A 203 53.57 -40.75 -1.60
C ILE A 203 53.92 -39.36 -2.12
N GLN A 204 55.02 -39.25 -2.87
CA GLN A 204 55.45 -38.02 -3.55
C GLN A 204 55.94 -38.34 -4.97
N PRO A 205 55.41 -37.68 -6.02
CA PRO A 205 54.26 -36.77 -6.03
C PRO A 205 52.93 -37.52 -5.93
N LEU A 206 51.86 -36.83 -5.49
CA LEU A 206 50.51 -37.38 -5.52
C LEU A 206 50.05 -37.67 -6.97
N PRO A 207 49.30 -38.77 -7.21
CA PRO A 207 48.96 -39.22 -8.57
C PRO A 207 47.77 -38.49 -9.20
N PHE A 208 47.56 -37.20 -8.87
CA PHE A 208 46.46 -36.40 -9.43
C PHE A 208 46.94 -35.01 -9.86
N ASP A 209 46.27 -34.45 -10.88
CA ASP A 209 46.49 -33.11 -11.41
C ASP A 209 45.26 -32.24 -11.12
N LEU A 210 45.40 -31.18 -10.33
CA LEU A 210 44.28 -30.30 -9.99
C LEU A 210 44.05 -29.25 -11.08
N LYS A 211 42.82 -29.21 -11.60
CA LYS A 211 42.35 -28.16 -12.48
C LYS A 211 41.10 -27.52 -11.92
N ILE A 212 41.10 -26.19 -11.87
CA ILE A 212 39.95 -25.41 -11.41
C ILE A 212 39.34 -24.68 -12.61
N GLN A 213 38.04 -24.87 -12.78
CA GLN A 213 37.26 -24.13 -13.77
C GLN A 213 35.99 -23.61 -13.11
N LYS A 214 35.72 -22.32 -13.32
CA LYS A 214 34.43 -21.75 -12.93
C LYS A 214 33.35 -22.33 -13.83
N PHE A 215 32.23 -22.73 -13.24
CA PHE A 215 31.10 -23.25 -14.01
C PHE A 215 30.67 -22.22 -15.07
N PRO A 216 30.36 -22.66 -16.30
CA PRO A 216 29.88 -21.76 -17.35
C PRO A 216 28.65 -20.99 -16.85
N SER A 217 28.71 -19.67 -16.96
CA SER A 217 27.57 -18.81 -16.63
C SER A 217 27.02 -18.15 -17.89
N PRO A 218 25.70 -17.94 -18.00
CA PRO A 218 25.16 -17.11 -19.07
C PRO A 218 25.80 -15.72 -19.01
N LYS A 219 26.05 -15.10 -20.17
CA LYS A 219 26.44 -13.68 -20.24
C LYS A 219 25.26 -12.85 -19.76
N THR A 220 25.18 -12.62 -18.45
CA THR A 220 24.19 -11.73 -17.85
C THR A 220 24.44 -10.32 -18.39
N ILE A 221 23.37 -9.61 -18.75
CA ILE A 221 23.45 -8.18 -19.10
C ILE A 221 24.16 -7.49 -17.94
N PRO A 222 25.18 -6.64 -18.18
CA PRO A 222 25.71 -5.82 -17.10
C PRO A 222 24.53 -5.05 -16.51
N LYS A 223 24.17 -5.26 -15.23
CA LYS A 223 23.06 -4.50 -14.58
C LYS A 223 23.21 -2.96 -14.70
N ASP A 224 24.36 -2.46 -15.15
CA ASP A 224 24.62 -1.05 -15.44
C ASP A 224 23.82 -0.57 -16.67
N ASN A 225 23.38 -1.50 -17.52
CA ASN A 225 22.52 -1.26 -18.68
C ASN A 225 21.02 -1.48 -18.36
N VAL A 226 20.65 -1.84 -17.14
CA VAL A 226 19.24 -2.01 -16.74
C VAL A 226 18.84 -0.81 -15.88
N VAL A 227 17.71 -0.19 -16.16
CA VAL A 227 17.21 0.94 -15.36
C VAL A 227 17.01 0.49 -13.91
N PRO A 228 17.51 1.23 -12.90
CA PRO A 228 17.29 0.88 -11.51
C PRO A 228 15.79 0.85 -11.16
N PRO A 229 15.32 -0.07 -10.29
CA PRO A 229 13.90 -0.20 -9.96
C PRO A 229 13.38 1.06 -9.29
N GLU A 230 14.23 1.72 -8.50
CA GLU A 230 13.90 2.95 -7.80
C GLU A 230 13.60 4.09 -8.77
N ALA A 231 14.30 4.17 -9.90
CA ALA A 231 14.04 5.18 -10.89
C ALA A 231 12.67 4.93 -11.53
N LEU A 232 12.44 3.72 -12.01
CA LEU A 232 11.20 3.38 -12.70
C LEU A 232 9.96 3.60 -11.81
N SER A 233 10.03 3.15 -10.55
CA SER A 233 8.96 3.35 -9.57
C SER A 233 8.78 4.83 -9.20
N ALA A 234 9.87 5.58 -9.01
CA ALA A 234 9.79 7.01 -8.69
C ALA A 234 9.13 7.80 -9.83
N PHE A 235 9.54 7.54 -11.07
CA PHE A 235 8.97 8.20 -12.23
C PHE A 235 7.48 7.89 -12.36
N THR A 236 7.04 6.62 -12.25
CA THR A 236 5.60 6.31 -12.26
C THR A 236 4.82 7.05 -11.18
N VAL A 237 5.33 7.10 -9.95
CA VAL A 237 4.65 7.75 -8.82
C VAL A 237 4.53 9.26 -9.05
N ILE A 238 5.61 9.91 -9.51
CA ILE A 238 5.67 11.35 -9.79
C ILE A 238 4.75 11.71 -10.96
N CYS A 239 4.80 10.94 -12.05
CA CYS A 239 3.98 11.18 -13.24
C CYS A 239 2.49 11.14 -12.93
N LEU A 240 2.09 10.19 -12.07
CA LEU A 240 0.70 9.97 -11.69
C LEU A 240 0.30 10.78 -10.44
N VAL A 241 1.15 11.68 -9.94
CA VAL A 241 0.81 12.57 -8.80
C VAL A 241 -0.48 13.33 -9.07
N LEU A 242 -0.75 13.75 -10.31
CA LEU A 242 -1.91 14.57 -10.67
C LEU A 242 -3.26 13.85 -10.46
N LEU A 243 -3.25 12.51 -10.46
CA LEU A 243 -4.43 11.69 -10.17
C LEU A 243 -5.00 11.97 -8.78
N CYS A 244 -4.11 12.03 -7.78
CA CYS A 244 -4.48 12.15 -6.37
C CYS A 244 -5.23 13.46 -6.03
N PRO A 245 -4.68 14.66 -6.29
CA PRO A 245 -5.32 15.91 -5.94
C PRO A 245 -6.61 16.15 -6.73
N TYR A 246 -6.70 15.70 -7.99
CA TYR A 246 -7.93 15.88 -8.78
C TYR A 246 -9.12 15.13 -8.16
N ILE A 247 -8.96 13.83 -7.92
CA ILE A 247 -10.03 12.97 -7.39
C ILE A 247 -10.46 13.46 -5.99
N ILE A 248 -9.48 13.71 -5.11
CA ILE A 248 -9.75 14.15 -3.73
C ILE A 248 -10.47 15.50 -3.74
N LYS A 249 -9.95 16.50 -4.48
CA LYS A 249 -10.52 17.85 -4.49
C LYS A 249 -11.97 17.83 -4.97
N ARG A 250 -12.26 17.10 -6.05
CA ARG A 250 -13.61 17.06 -6.63
C ARG A 250 -14.64 16.39 -5.73
N ILE A 251 -14.29 15.25 -5.12
CA ILE A 251 -15.19 14.54 -4.21
C ILE A 251 -15.47 15.39 -2.96
N VAL A 252 -14.44 16.00 -2.38
CA VAL A 252 -14.60 16.84 -1.19
C VAL A 252 -15.36 18.12 -1.52
N GLN A 253 -15.18 18.71 -2.71
CA GLN A 253 -15.96 19.87 -3.16
C GLN A 253 -17.45 19.53 -3.36
N GLU A 254 -17.79 18.35 -3.90
CA GLU A 254 -19.19 17.87 -3.96
C GLU A 254 -19.79 17.64 -2.56
N LYS A 255 -18.97 17.20 -1.61
CA LYS A 255 -19.35 17.00 -0.20
C LYS A 255 -19.56 18.35 0.52
N GLU A 256 -18.65 19.29 0.35
CA GLU A 256 -18.68 20.63 0.96
C GLU A 256 -19.88 21.45 0.45
N SER A 257 -20.14 21.42 -0.85
CA SER A 257 -21.28 22.11 -1.45
C SER A 257 -22.62 21.54 -1.00
N GLY A 258 -22.70 20.28 -0.59
CA GLY A 258 -23.95 19.60 -0.24
C GLY A 258 -24.73 19.07 -1.46
N ILE A 259 -24.19 19.24 -2.67
CA ILE A 259 -24.78 18.72 -3.90
C ILE A 259 -24.88 17.19 -3.86
N LYS A 260 -23.93 16.51 -3.18
CA LYS A 260 -23.98 15.06 -2.94
C LYS A 260 -25.29 14.64 -2.23
N GLU A 261 -25.70 15.35 -1.19
CA GLU A 261 -26.94 15.04 -0.45
C GLU A 261 -28.18 15.43 -1.23
N LEU A 262 -28.14 16.54 -1.98
CA LEU A 262 -29.22 16.91 -2.90
C LEU A 262 -29.48 15.80 -3.94
N MET A 263 -28.42 15.27 -4.55
CA MET A 263 -28.50 14.13 -5.47
C MET A 263 -29.15 12.90 -4.80
N LYS A 264 -28.82 12.63 -3.54
CA LYS A 264 -29.45 11.54 -2.78
C LYS A 264 -30.92 11.81 -2.46
N MET A 265 -31.32 13.06 -2.22
CA MET A 265 -32.74 13.43 -2.07
C MET A 265 -33.55 13.16 -3.32
N MET A 266 -32.96 13.34 -4.49
CA MET A 266 -33.65 13.09 -5.76
C MET A 266 -33.66 11.60 -6.15
N GLY A 267 -33.28 10.72 -5.22
CA GLY A 267 -33.37 9.27 -5.37
C GLY A 267 -32.15 8.62 -6.03
N LEU A 268 -30.98 9.27 -6.03
CA LEU A 268 -29.71 8.62 -6.39
C LEU A 268 -29.13 7.87 -5.18
N LYS A 269 -28.75 6.60 -5.39
CA LYS A 269 -28.12 5.80 -4.35
C LYS A 269 -26.66 6.20 -4.17
N ASN A 270 -26.16 6.14 -2.92
CA ASN A 270 -24.80 6.56 -2.60
C ASN A 270 -23.72 5.80 -3.40
N TRP A 271 -23.90 4.50 -3.58
CA TRP A 271 -22.94 3.67 -4.32
C TRP A 271 -22.86 4.05 -5.81
N MET A 272 -23.93 4.57 -6.40
CA MET A 272 -23.95 5.00 -7.80
C MET A 272 -23.07 6.24 -8.01
N LEU A 273 -23.03 7.13 -7.01
CA LEU A 273 -22.17 8.32 -7.03
C LEU A 273 -20.70 7.91 -6.96
N TRP A 274 -20.35 7.03 -6.01
CA TRP A 274 -19.00 6.49 -5.88
C TRP A 274 -18.55 5.73 -7.13
N PHE A 275 -19.39 4.83 -7.64
CA PHE A 275 -19.09 4.06 -8.85
C PHE A 275 -18.98 4.97 -10.09
N GLY A 276 -19.79 6.04 -10.19
CA GLY A 276 -19.66 7.04 -11.24
C GLY A 276 -18.31 7.75 -11.22
N TRP A 277 -17.80 8.11 -10.04
CA TRP A 277 -16.47 8.70 -9.87
C TRP A 277 -15.35 7.71 -10.26
N PHE A 278 -15.48 6.46 -9.82
CA PHE A 278 -14.56 5.37 -10.13
C PHE A 278 -14.40 5.12 -11.63
N ILE A 279 -15.52 4.95 -12.36
CA ILE A 279 -15.48 4.69 -13.82
C ILE A 279 -14.87 5.87 -14.56
N ASN A 280 -15.20 7.10 -14.17
CA ASN A 280 -14.65 8.30 -14.79
C ASN A 280 -13.13 8.45 -14.57
N ALA A 281 -12.62 8.05 -13.40
CA ALA A 281 -11.19 8.04 -13.12
C ALA A 281 -10.47 6.95 -13.93
N ILE A 282 -11.01 5.73 -13.93
CA ILE A 282 -10.45 4.59 -14.66
C ILE A 282 -10.38 4.85 -16.16
N PHE A 283 -11.42 5.46 -16.75
CA PHE A 283 -11.43 5.74 -18.17
C PHE A 283 -10.25 6.61 -18.62
N VAL A 284 -9.94 7.69 -17.89
CA VAL A 284 -8.80 8.56 -18.18
C VAL A 284 -7.48 7.83 -17.92
N ASN A 285 -7.39 7.08 -16.81
CA ASN A 285 -6.19 6.33 -16.48
C ASN A 285 -5.86 5.24 -17.49
N SER A 286 -6.85 4.56 -18.08
CA SER A 286 -6.63 3.58 -19.15
C SER A 286 -5.92 4.19 -20.35
N ILE A 287 -6.23 5.45 -20.70
CA ILE A 287 -5.58 6.16 -21.81
C ILE A 287 -4.12 6.44 -21.44
N SER A 288 -3.86 6.97 -20.24
CA SER A 288 -2.51 7.23 -19.76
C SER A 288 -1.66 5.96 -19.60
N VAL A 289 -2.23 4.87 -19.09
CA VAL A 289 -1.51 3.58 -18.97
C VAL A 289 -1.18 3.01 -20.34
N THR A 290 -2.11 3.08 -21.29
CA THR A 290 -1.87 2.61 -22.65
C THR A 290 -0.76 3.41 -23.34
N SER A 291 -0.70 4.74 -23.15
CA SER A 291 0.39 5.55 -23.68
C SER A 291 1.74 5.24 -23.02
N ILE A 292 1.77 5.04 -21.70
CA ILE A 292 2.99 4.64 -20.96
C ILE A 292 3.50 3.28 -21.46
N VAL A 293 2.63 2.27 -21.58
CA VAL A 293 3.00 0.94 -22.07
C VAL A 293 3.55 1.00 -23.50
N LEU A 294 2.93 1.80 -24.37
CA LEU A 294 3.42 2.00 -25.73
C LEU A 294 4.82 2.62 -25.73
N VAL A 295 5.06 3.64 -24.92
CA VAL A 295 6.39 4.29 -24.83
C VAL A 295 7.45 3.34 -24.27
N LEU A 296 7.11 2.49 -23.30
CA LEU A 296 8.05 1.53 -22.70
C LEU A 296 8.42 0.36 -23.62
N THR A 297 7.53 0.00 -24.55
CA THR A 297 7.66 -1.20 -25.39
C THR A 297 8.13 -0.90 -26.81
N VAL A 298 7.81 0.29 -27.35
CA VAL A 298 8.26 0.71 -28.68
C VAL A 298 9.75 1.06 -28.65
N PRO A 299 10.56 0.49 -29.56
CA PRO A 299 11.98 0.80 -29.63
C PRO A 299 12.18 2.24 -30.10
N PHE A 300 13.07 2.97 -29.44
CA PHE A 300 13.48 4.31 -29.86
C PHE A 300 14.81 4.27 -30.60
N MET A 301 15.03 5.28 -31.46
CA MET A 301 16.23 5.63 -32.25
C MET A 301 17.34 4.56 -32.43
N ASN A 302 17.99 4.06 -31.38
CA ASN A 302 19.02 3.03 -31.45
C ASN A 302 18.53 1.57 -31.31
N GLN A 303 17.23 1.29 -31.51
CA GLN A 303 16.61 -0.05 -31.38
C GLN A 303 16.70 -0.63 -29.94
N THR A 304 16.87 0.21 -28.92
CA THR A 304 16.75 -0.23 -27.53
C THR A 304 15.29 -0.24 -27.10
N HIS A 305 14.80 -1.37 -26.60
CA HIS A 305 13.57 -1.40 -25.82
C HIS A 305 13.94 -1.11 -24.36
N MET A 306 13.12 -0.37 -23.63
CA MET A 306 13.40 -0.15 -22.20
C MET A 306 13.16 -1.44 -21.40
N ILE A 307 12.16 -2.21 -21.81
CA ILE A 307 11.84 -3.56 -21.33
C ILE A 307 11.78 -4.46 -22.57
N PHE A 308 12.73 -5.37 -22.71
CA PHE A 308 12.96 -6.13 -23.94
C PHE A 308 12.14 -7.42 -24.02
N GLN A 309 11.92 -8.11 -22.89
CA GLN A 309 11.44 -9.51 -22.90
C GLN A 309 10.12 -9.74 -22.17
N MET A 310 9.53 -8.70 -21.58
CA MET A 310 8.27 -8.82 -20.85
C MET A 310 7.05 -8.85 -21.79
N ASP A 311 6.06 -9.67 -21.45
CA ASP A 311 4.76 -9.64 -22.12
C ASP A 311 4.07 -8.27 -21.95
N VAL A 312 3.79 -7.59 -23.07
CA VAL A 312 3.17 -6.26 -23.10
C VAL A 312 1.82 -6.24 -22.37
N THR A 313 1.03 -7.31 -22.53
CA THR A 313 -0.29 -7.43 -21.89
C THR A 313 -0.19 -7.53 -20.38
N LEU A 314 0.84 -8.23 -19.86
CA LEU A 314 1.07 -8.35 -18.43
C LEU A 314 1.48 -7.01 -17.82
N LEU A 315 2.31 -6.22 -18.53
CA LEU A 315 2.71 -4.88 -18.10
C LEU A 315 1.50 -3.94 -18.03
N TRP A 316 0.64 -4.00 -19.04
CA TRP A 316 -0.60 -3.22 -19.07
C TRP A 316 -1.54 -3.58 -17.91
N VAL A 317 -1.76 -4.89 -17.66
CA VAL A 317 -2.60 -5.35 -16.54
C VAL A 317 -2.03 -4.92 -15.19
N PHE A 318 -0.71 -5.02 -15.00
CA PHE A 318 -0.05 -4.60 -13.78
C PHE A 318 -0.24 -3.11 -13.49
N LEU A 319 0.06 -2.24 -14.47
CA LEU A 319 -0.10 -0.80 -14.33
C LEU A 319 -1.57 -0.39 -14.17
N MET A 320 -2.47 -1.08 -14.87
CA MET A 320 -3.90 -0.84 -14.75
C MET A 320 -4.41 -1.20 -13.35
N MET A 321 -3.98 -2.32 -12.78
CA MET A 321 -4.35 -2.72 -11.43
C MET A 321 -3.83 -1.72 -10.39
N TYR A 322 -2.61 -1.21 -10.57
CA TYR A 322 -2.07 -0.13 -9.75
C TYR A 322 -2.94 1.14 -9.81
N CYS A 323 -3.38 1.57 -11.01
CA CYS A 323 -4.27 2.71 -11.15
C CYS A 323 -5.62 2.47 -10.47
N ILE A 324 -6.20 1.27 -10.57
CA ILE A 324 -7.46 0.91 -9.91
C ILE A 324 -7.30 1.00 -8.38
N SER A 325 -6.28 0.36 -7.80
CA SER A 325 -6.01 0.40 -6.36
C SER A 325 -5.76 1.84 -5.88
N SER A 326 -4.99 2.63 -6.62
CA SER A 326 -4.71 4.03 -6.32
C SER A 326 -5.96 4.92 -6.33
N VAL A 327 -6.87 4.73 -7.30
CA VAL A 327 -8.13 5.49 -7.37
C VAL A 327 -9.00 5.21 -6.15
N VAL A 328 -9.15 3.94 -5.76
CA VAL A 328 -9.97 3.56 -4.61
C VAL A 328 -9.34 4.06 -3.31
N PHE A 329 -8.01 4.02 -3.19
CA PHE A 329 -7.30 4.66 -2.09
C PHE A 329 -7.60 6.16 -2.00
N CYS A 330 -7.48 6.92 -3.10
CA CYS A 330 -7.78 8.35 -3.11
C CYS A 330 -9.25 8.64 -2.76
N MET A 331 -10.18 7.82 -3.25
CA MET A 331 -11.60 7.93 -2.92
C MET A 331 -11.85 7.68 -1.42
N ALA A 332 -11.24 6.64 -0.84
CA ALA A 332 -11.32 6.36 0.59
C ALA A 332 -10.71 7.50 1.42
N PHE A 333 -9.53 7.99 1.04
CA PHE A 333 -8.84 9.10 1.72
C PHE A 333 -9.67 10.39 1.69
N SER A 334 -10.39 10.66 0.61
CA SER A 334 -11.25 11.85 0.49
C SER A 334 -12.38 11.89 1.53
N THR A 335 -12.84 10.74 2.03
CA THR A 335 -13.97 10.67 2.97
C THR A 335 -13.68 11.33 4.33
N PHE A 336 -12.42 11.39 4.74
CA PHE A 336 -11.99 11.96 6.03
C PHE A 336 -12.03 13.48 6.09
N PHE A 337 -12.13 14.16 4.94
CA PHE A 337 -12.04 15.61 4.87
C PHE A 337 -13.38 16.26 4.56
N SER A 338 -13.53 17.48 5.06
CA SER A 338 -14.67 18.37 4.74
C SER A 338 -14.27 19.54 3.86
N ASN A 339 -12.99 19.93 3.86
CA ASN A 339 -12.46 21.07 3.10
C ASN A 339 -11.57 20.59 1.94
N PRO A 340 -11.83 20.98 0.68
CA PRO A 340 -11.19 20.42 -0.50
C PRO A 340 -9.72 20.81 -0.63
N ASN A 341 -9.36 22.04 -0.25
CA ASN A 341 -7.97 22.52 -0.34
C ASN A 341 -7.05 21.82 0.66
N ILE A 342 -7.53 21.60 1.90
CA ILE A 342 -6.78 20.86 2.93
C ILE A 342 -6.63 19.40 2.51
N ALA A 343 -7.72 18.77 2.02
CA ALA A 343 -7.70 17.40 1.55
C ALA A 343 -6.69 17.18 0.42
N MET A 344 -6.64 18.11 -0.54
CA MET A 344 -5.70 18.08 -1.66
C MET A 344 -4.24 18.14 -1.19
N SER A 345 -3.89 19.10 -0.32
CA SER A 345 -2.53 19.24 0.20
C SER A 345 -2.10 18.03 1.03
N CYS A 346 -2.97 17.56 1.93
CA CYS A 346 -2.72 16.34 2.71
C CYS A 346 -2.59 15.10 1.81
N GLY A 347 -3.39 15.00 0.75
CA GLY A 347 -3.33 13.91 -0.22
C GLY A 347 -2.02 13.85 -0.99
N ILE A 348 -1.51 15.00 -1.46
CA ILE A 348 -0.21 15.08 -2.14
C ILE A 348 0.92 14.70 -1.19
N ILE A 349 0.91 15.21 0.05
CA ILE A 349 1.93 14.87 1.05
C ILE A 349 1.91 13.38 1.34
N CYS A 350 0.72 12.80 1.59
CA CYS A 350 0.57 11.37 1.84
C CYS A 350 1.06 10.53 0.64
N TRP A 351 0.75 10.96 -0.59
CA TRP A 351 1.19 10.30 -1.82
C TRP A 351 2.71 10.27 -1.96
N ILE A 352 3.39 11.40 -1.79
CA ILE A 352 4.87 11.46 -1.88
C ILE A 352 5.52 10.70 -0.73
N LEU A 353 5.04 10.91 0.49
CA LEU A 353 5.60 10.31 1.71
C LEU A 353 5.53 8.77 1.67
N SER A 354 4.44 8.22 1.13
CA SER A 354 4.25 6.77 0.99
C SER A 354 5.30 6.10 0.10
N TYR A 355 5.89 6.83 -0.84
CA TYR A 355 6.97 6.33 -1.70
C TYR A 355 8.36 6.52 -1.07
N VAL A 356 8.62 7.69 -0.46
CA VAL A 356 9.97 8.07 0.00
C VAL A 356 10.38 7.35 1.28
N LEU A 357 9.50 7.25 2.28
CA LEU A 357 9.85 6.71 3.60
C LEU A 357 10.31 5.24 3.57
N PRO A 358 9.67 4.33 2.82
CA PRO A 358 9.95 2.91 2.98
C PRO A 358 11.17 2.43 2.15
N MET A 359 11.68 3.21 1.19
CA MET A 359 12.75 2.74 0.30
C MET A 359 13.98 2.26 1.06
N LYS A 360 14.56 3.11 1.91
CA LYS A 360 15.86 2.79 2.53
C LYS A 360 15.80 1.71 3.61
N GLN A 361 14.69 1.61 4.32
CA GLN A 361 14.57 0.74 5.50
C GLN A 361 14.07 -0.67 5.17
N PHE A 362 13.31 -0.82 4.09
CA PHE A 362 12.72 -2.12 3.72
C PHE A 362 13.59 -2.94 2.75
N TYR A 363 14.59 -2.33 2.09
CA TYR A 363 15.61 -3.06 1.33
C TYR A 363 16.39 -4.05 2.20
N ASP A 364 16.67 -3.69 3.46
CA ASP A 364 17.44 -4.52 4.39
C ASP A 364 16.57 -5.58 5.08
N THR A 365 15.23 -5.47 5.02
CA THR A 365 14.31 -6.43 5.67
C THR A 365 14.06 -7.66 4.80
N LYS A 366 14.38 -8.84 5.35
CA LYS A 366 14.35 -10.12 4.60
C LYS A 366 12.99 -10.84 4.59
N SER A 367 12.03 -10.49 5.45
CA SER A 367 10.77 -11.26 5.64
C SER A 367 9.69 -10.99 4.58
N LEU A 368 9.01 -12.06 4.14
CA LEU A 368 7.89 -11.99 3.17
C LEU A 368 6.74 -11.14 3.69
N SER A 369 6.35 -11.35 4.94
CA SER A 369 5.20 -10.68 5.54
C SER A 369 5.38 -9.18 5.57
N THR A 370 6.59 -8.69 5.83
CA THR A 370 6.90 -7.25 5.81
C THR A 370 6.77 -6.69 4.39
N LYS A 371 7.22 -7.44 3.38
CA LYS A 371 7.06 -7.06 1.97
C LYS A 371 5.57 -7.01 1.57
N LEU A 372 4.77 -7.99 2.00
CA LEU A 372 3.33 -8.02 1.73
C LEU A 372 2.56 -6.90 2.46
N ILE A 373 2.87 -6.65 3.73
CA ILE A 373 2.24 -5.58 4.51
C ILE A 373 2.57 -4.21 3.91
N THR A 374 3.82 -4.00 3.51
CA THR A 374 4.20 -2.73 2.87
C THR A 374 3.54 -2.58 1.52
N SER A 375 3.33 -3.67 0.76
CA SER A 375 2.58 -3.65 -0.49
C SER A 375 1.08 -3.35 -0.35
N LEU A 376 0.51 -3.27 0.87
CA LEU A 376 -0.87 -2.79 1.03
C LEU A 376 -1.05 -1.32 0.62
N HIS A 377 0.06 -0.56 0.51
CA HIS A 377 0.00 0.77 -0.06
C HIS A 377 0.28 0.70 -1.58
N PRO A 378 -0.57 1.30 -2.46
CA PRO A 378 -0.45 1.16 -3.91
C PRO A 378 0.95 1.51 -4.46
N ASN A 379 1.54 2.62 -3.98
CA ASN A 379 2.87 3.07 -4.40
C ASN A 379 3.99 2.07 -4.06
N MET A 380 3.82 1.28 -3.00
CA MET A 380 4.81 0.28 -2.59
C MET A 380 4.61 -1.04 -3.32
N ALA A 381 3.36 -1.44 -3.58
CA ALA A 381 3.07 -2.57 -4.47
C ALA A 381 3.68 -2.36 -5.86
N LEU A 382 3.60 -1.12 -6.38
CA LEU A 382 4.22 -0.73 -7.65
C LEU A 382 5.74 -0.92 -7.62
N HIS A 383 6.40 -0.47 -6.54
CA HIS A 383 7.83 -0.62 -6.38
C HIS A 383 8.29 -2.09 -6.36
N TRP A 384 7.66 -2.92 -5.51
CA TRP A 384 7.96 -4.35 -5.47
C TRP A 384 7.68 -5.03 -6.81
N GLY A 385 6.63 -4.61 -7.53
CA GLY A 385 6.30 -5.14 -8.86
C GLY A 385 7.38 -4.84 -9.90
N PHE A 386 7.88 -3.60 -9.94
CA PHE A 386 8.99 -3.26 -10.81
C PHE A 386 10.30 -3.94 -10.43
N GLN A 387 10.55 -4.15 -9.14
CA GLN A 387 11.69 -4.94 -8.69
C GLN A 387 11.61 -6.38 -9.23
N VAL A 388 10.43 -7.02 -9.18
CA VAL A 388 10.24 -8.36 -9.77
C VAL A 388 10.47 -8.33 -11.28
N ILE A 389 9.85 -7.40 -12.01
CA ILE A 389 10.01 -7.26 -13.47
C ILE A 389 11.50 -7.14 -13.83
N GLN A 390 12.24 -6.28 -13.13
CA GLN A 390 13.66 -6.08 -13.42
C GLN A 390 14.55 -7.27 -13.05
N THR A 391 14.20 -8.05 -12.03
CA THR A 391 14.96 -9.28 -11.75
C THR A 391 14.81 -10.33 -12.84
N TYR A 392 13.65 -10.38 -13.51
CA TYR A 392 13.43 -11.25 -14.68
C TYR A 392 14.13 -10.70 -15.93
N GLU A 393 14.08 -9.38 -16.12
CA GLU A 393 14.76 -8.70 -17.23
C GLU A 393 16.28 -8.83 -17.13
N ALA A 394 16.84 -8.64 -15.92
CA ALA A 394 18.26 -8.81 -15.67
C ALA A 394 18.75 -10.25 -15.90
N LYS A 395 17.85 -11.25 -15.83
CA LYS A 395 18.16 -12.65 -16.12
C LYS A 395 18.06 -13.01 -17.59
N GLY A 396 17.48 -12.15 -18.43
CA GLY A 396 17.33 -12.43 -19.86
C GLY A 396 16.19 -13.41 -20.20
N VAL A 397 15.27 -13.68 -19.27
CA VAL A 397 14.10 -14.57 -19.49
C VAL A 397 12.82 -13.78 -19.78
N GLY A 398 12.70 -12.56 -19.25
CA GLY A 398 11.46 -11.79 -19.27
C GLY A 398 10.38 -12.37 -18.37
N LEU A 399 9.41 -11.54 -17.99
CA LEU A 399 8.26 -11.98 -17.21
C LEU A 399 7.09 -12.25 -18.15
N SER A 400 6.55 -13.47 -18.09
CA SER A 400 5.39 -13.91 -18.89
C SER A 400 4.26 -14.40 -18.00
N TRP A 401 3.06 -14.59 -18.58
CA TRP A 401 1.92 -15.15 -17.86
C TRP A 401 2.19 -16.54 -17.26
N GLY A 402 3.06 -17.33 -17.90
CA GLY A 402 3.44 -18.66 -17.40
C GLY A 402 4.37 -18.60 -16.18
N SER A 403 5.25 -17.60 -16.12
CA SER A 403 6.25 -17.45 -15.03
C SER A 403 5.78 -16.54 -13.88
N ILE A 404 4.52 -16.08 -13.89
CA ILE A 404 3.99 -15.13 -12.89
C ILE A 404 3.97 -15.69 -11.45
N ASN A 405 3.75 -17.00 -11.33
CA ASN A 405 3.73 -17.73 -10.06
C ASN A 405 5.12 -18.22 -9.65
N GLU A 406 6.09 -18.14 -10.57
CA GLU A 406 7.46 -18.48 -10.26
C GLU A 406 8.08 -17.32 -9.52
N ALA A 407 8.66 -17.65 -8.38
CA ALA A 407 9.48 -16.72 -7.65
C ALA A 407 10.65 -16.30 -8.54
N ALA A 408 10.89 -14.98 -8.64
CA ALA A 408 12.17 -14.48 -9.10
C ALA A 408 13.24 -14.91 -8.10
N LYS A 409 13.74 -16.15 -8.24
CA LYS A 409 14.80 -16.70 -7.39
C LYS A 409 16.06 -15.89 -7.63
N ASN A 410 16.26 -14.82 -6.87
CA ASN A 410 17.61 -14.39 -6.56
C ASN A 410 18.12 -15.43 -5.57
N SER A 411 19.32 -15.96 -5.81
CA SER A 411 19.88 -17.12 -5.11
C SER A 411 19.99 -17.02 -3.57
N ASP A 412 19.50 -15.94 -2.95
CA ASP A 412 19.71 -15.58 -1.55
C ASP A 412 18.44 -15.16 -0.76
N ASN A 413 17.23 -15.22 -1.34
CA ASN A 413 16.02 -14.89 -0.58
C ASN A 413 15.28 -16.16 -0.17
N ASP A 414 15.28 -16.48 1.13
CA ASP A 414 14.40 -17.50 1.72
C ASP A 414 12.91 -17.20 1.49
N ASN A 415 12.56 -15.98 1.05
CA ASN A 415 11.22 -15.61 0.64
C ASN A 415 11.21 -14.62 -0.56
N PRO A 416 11.27 -15.11 -1.79
CA PRO A 416 11.14 -14.30 -3.00
C PRO A 416 9.67 -13.87 -3.20
N ILE A 417 9.43 -12.58 -3.43
CA ILE A 417 8.11 -12.06 -3.80
C ILE A 417 7.79 -12.51 -5.21
N ARG A 418 6.57 -13.00 -5.44
CA ARG A 418 6.06 -13.34 -6.78
C ARG A 418 5.22 -12.20 -7.32
N MET A 419 5.15 -12.10 -8.65
CA MET A 419 4.27 -11.12 -9.28
C MET A 419 2.79 -11.39 -8.95
N SER A 420 2.40 -12.66 -8.85
CA SER A 420 1.06 -13.08 -8.42
C SER A 420 0.67 -12.52 -7.05
N ASP A 421 1.59 -12.53 -6.10
CA ASP A 421 1.33 -12.10 -4.73
C ASP A 421 1.06 -10.59 -4.69
N ILE A 422 1.81 -9.81 -5.48
CA ILE A 422 1.65 -8.36 -5.60
C ILE A 422 0.30 -8.01 -6.24
N LEU A 423 -0.07 -8.68 -7.33
CA LEU A 423 -1.37 -8.48 -7.97
C LEU A 423 -2.52 -8.87 -7.04
N ALA A 424 -2.38 -9.95 -6.29
CA ALA A 424 -3.37 -10.37 -5.30
C ALA A 424 -3.52 -9.35 -4.16
N VAL A 425 -2.43 -8.78 -3.66
CA VAL A 425 -2.48 -7.70 -2.66
C VAL A 425 -3.15 -6.45 -3.23
N MET A 426 -2.83 -6.03 -4.46
CA MET A 426 -3.50 -4.87 -5.08
C MET A 426 -5.02 -5.08 -5.23
N VAL A 427 -5.46 -6.31 -5.53
CA VAL A 427 -6.89 -6.65 -5.55
C VAL A 427 -7.48 -6.57 -4.14
N LEU A 428 -6.77 -7.08 -3.14
CA LEU A 428 -7.19 -7.01 -1.74
C LEU A 428 -7.32 -5.54 -1.27
N ASP A 429 -6.42 -4.65 -1.68
CA ASP A 429 -6.46 -3.22 -1.37
C ASP A 429 -7.76 -2.56 -1.85
N VAL A 430 -8.21 -2.91 -3.06
CA VAL A 430 -9.48 -2.41 -3.62
C VAL A 430 -10.65 -2.75 -2.70
N PHE A 431 -10.68 -3.98 -2.16
CA PHE A 431 -11.73 -4.38 -1.22
C PHE A 431 -11.58 -3.68 0.14
N ILE A 432 -10.37 -3.63 0.70
CA ILE A 432 -10.10 -3.00 1.99
C ILE A 432 -10.47 -1.51 1.94
N TYR A 433 -9.95 -0.76 0.97
CA TYR A 433 -10.26 0.66 0.81
C TYR A 433 -11.72 0.88 0.43
N GLY A 434 -12.34 -0.03 -0.32
CA GLY A 434 -13.79 0.01 -0.58
C GLY A 434 -14.63 -0.09 0.70
N ILE A 435 -14.26 -0.97 1.63
CA ILE A 435 -14.92 -1.10 2.94
C ILE A 435 -14.69 0.14 3.79
N VAL A 436 -13.45 0.65 3.84
CA VAL A 436 -13.11 1.88 4.56
C VAL A 436 -13.91 3.06 4.01
N MET A 437 -13.96 3.22 2.69
CA MET A 437 -14.74 4.27 2.02
C MET A 437 -16.22 4.17 2.38
N TRP A 438 -16.82 2.98 2.30
CA TRP A 438 -18.23 2.77 2.64
C TRP A 438 -18.53 3.09 4.12
N TYR A 439 -17.66 2.63 5.02
CA TYR A 439 -17.84 2.82 6.46
C TYR A 439 -17.66 4.28 6.87
N VAL A 440 -16.56 4.92 6.45
CA VAL A 440 -16.25 6.31 6.83
C VAL A 440 -17.25 7.28 6.21
N ASP A 441 -17.71 7.07 4.97
CA ASP A 441 -18.75 7.91 4.37
C ASP A 441 -20.10 7.81 5.09
N ALA A 442 -20.41 6.65 5.68
CA ALA A 442 -21.63 6.46 6.47
C ALA A 442 -21.56 7.11 7.86
N VAL A 443 -20.39 7.08 8.50
CA VAL A 443 -20.18 7.65 9.85
C VAL A 443 -19.89 9.15 9.79
N LEU A 444 -19.17 9.62 8.77
CA LEU A 444 -18.73 11.00 8.58
C LEU A 444 -19.21 11.58 7.23
N PRO A 445 -20.52 11.75 7.01
CA PRO A 445 -21.07 12.27 5.74
C PRO A 445 -20.70 13.73 5.46
N GLY A 446 -20.20 14.47 6.45
CA GLY A 446 -19.74 15.86 6.32
C GLY A 446 -20.68 16.86 6.99
N LYS A 447 -20.71 18.10 6.46
CA LYS A 447 -21.59 19.18 6.95
C LYS A 447 -23.07 18.90 6.68
N TYR A 448 -23.35 18.16 5.62
CA TYR A 448 -24.69 17.81 5.18
C TYR A 448 -24.85 16.29 5.20
N GLY A 449 -25.98 15.80 5.71
CA GLY A 449 -26.31 14.37 5.77
C GLY A 449 -26.47 13.83 7.18
N LEU A 450 -27.18 12.71 7.31
CA LEU A 450 -27.43 12.02 8.58
C LEU A 450 -26.31 11.02 8.86
N ALA A 451 -25.45 11.33 9.84
CA ALA A 451 -24.37 10.46 10.28
C ALA A 451 -24.92 9.21 10.99
N LYS A 452 -24.44 8.03 10.59
CA LYS A 452 -24.71 6.80 11.34
C LYS A 452 -23.75 6.70 12.55
N PRO A 453 -24.18 6.09 13.66
CA PRO A 453 -23.29 5.84 14.79
C PRO A 453 -22.11 4.94 14.37
N TRP A 454 -20.94 5.12 14.97
CA TRP A 454 -19.73 4.34 14.62
C TRP A 454 -19.95 2.82 14.74
N TYR A 455 -20.76 2.36 15.70
CA TYR A 455 -21.08 0.96 15.89
C TYR A 455 -22.22 0.43 14.99
N PHE A 456 -22.70 1.18 13.99
CA PHE A 456 -23.89 0.77 13.22
C PHE A 456 -23.73 -0.62 12.55
N CYS A 457 -22.52 -1.00 12.15
CA CYS A 457 -22.23 -2.32 11.58
C CYS A 457 -22.39 -3.46 12.59
N PHE A 458 -22.05 -3.22 13.86
CA PHE A 458 -22.15 -4.21 14.94
C PHE A 458 -23.49 -4.18 15.64
N MET A 459 -24.33 -3.17 15.36
CA MET A 459 -25.60 -2.97 16.02
C MET A 459 -26.54 -4.16 15.85
N GLU A 460 -26.62 -4.78 14.66
CA GLU A 460 -27.38 -6.01 14.44
C GLU A 460 -26.89 -7.18 15.31
N VAL A 461 -25.57 -7.33 15.46
CA VAL A 461 -24.95 -8.43 16.22
C VAL A 461 -25.13 -8.21 17.72
N VAL A 462 -24.85 -7.01 18.21
CA VAL A 462 -25.05 -6.62 19.62
C VAL A 462 -26.53 -6.71 20.01
N LEU A 463 -27.44 -6.34 19.10
CA LEU A 463 -28.88 -6.47 19.32
C LEU A 463 -29.34 -7.92 19.32
N ARG A 464 -28.83 -8.79 18.43
CA ARG A 464 -29.15 -10.23 18.47
C ARG A 464 -28.63 -10.90 19.74
N ILE A 465 -27.41 -10.56 20.17
CA ILE A 465 -26.81 -11.09 21.41
C ILE A 465 -27.61 -10.61 22.62
N SER A 466 -27.98 -9.33 22.70
CA SER A 466 -28.78 -8.80 23.81
C SER A 466 -30.23 -9.33 23.82
N HIS A 467 -30.88 -9.51 22.67
CA HIS A 467 -32.19 -10.16 22.59
C HIS A 467 -32.12 -11.64 23.00
N SER A 468 -31.10 -12.37 22.56
CA SER A 468 -30.86 -13.76 22.98
C SER A 468 -30.57 -13.85 24.49
N PHE A 469 -29.82 -12.90 25.03
CA PHE A 469 -29.50 -12.83 26.46
C PHE A 469 -30.73 -12.53 27.31
N LEU A 470 -31.57 -11.55 26.92
CA LEU A 470 -32.84 -11.24 27.58
C LEU A 470 -33.81 -12.42 27.56
N ILE A 471 -33.95 -13.09 26.41
CA ILE A 471 -34.80 -14.29 26.26
C ILE A 471 -34.26 -15.49 27.06
N SER A 472 -32.93 -15.60 27.22
CA SER A 472 -32.31 -16.64 28.05
C SER A 472 -32.44 -16.36 29.54
N SER A 473 -32.37 -15.08 29.92
CA SER A 473 -32.48 -14.60 31.29
C SER A 473 -33.90 -14.78 31.84
N ASP A 474 -34.93 -14.55 31.03
CA ASP A 474 -36.34 -14.77 31.44
C ASP A 474 -36.70 -16.27 31.60
N ARG A 475 -35.86 -17.18 31.08
CA ARG A 475 -36.02 -18.63 31.25
C ARG A 475 -35.27 -19.22 32.45
N MET A 476 -34.40 -18.44 33.12
CA MET A 476 -33.71 -18.89 34.33
C MET A 476 -34.56 -18.62 35.57
N LYS A 477 -35.08 -19.68 36.22
CA LYS A 477 -35.62 -19.56 37.58
C LYS A 477 -34.45 -19.41 38.57
N PRO A 478 -34.40 -18.36 39.41
CA PRO A 478 -33.31 -18.17 40.36
C PRO A 478 -33.33 -19.30 41.39
N ARG A 479 -32.24 -20.09 41.44
CA ARG A 479 -31.93 -20.99 42.56
C ARG A 479 -30.95 -20.24 43.46
N SER A 480 -31.43 -19.86 44.64
CA SER A 480 -30.77 -19.06 45.69
C SER A 480 -30.58 -17.56 45.40
N GLY A 481 -30.62 -16.76 46.47
CA GLY A 481 -30.75 -15.31 46.46
C GLY A 481 -29.57 -14.55 45.83
N ASP A 482 -28.37 -15.13 45.82
CA ASP A 482 -27.17 -14.44 45.30
C ASP A 482 -27.19 -14.30 43.77
N TRP A 483 -27.70 -15.30 43.05
CA TRP A 483 -27.80 -15.27 41.59
C TRP A 483 -28.87 -14.31 41.07
N ALA A 484 -29.90 -14.01 41.87
CA ALA A 484 -30.93 -13.06 41.51
C ALA A 484 -30.38 -11.62 41.45
N VAL A 485 -29.47 -11.27 42.36
CA VAL A 485 -28.82 -9.96 42.39
C VAL A 485 -27.89 -9.79 41.19
N THR A 486 -27.14 -10.83 40.81
CA THR A 486 -26.25 -10.77 39.64
C THR A 486 -27.03 -10.67 38.33
N ILE A 487 -28.14 -11.39 38.20
CA ILE A 487 -29.03 -11.30 37.02
C ILE A 487 -29.72 -9.94 36.96
N ASN A 488 -30.16 -9.38 38.09
CA ASN A 488 -30.75 -8.04 38.13
C ASN A 488 -29.70 -6.96 37.84
N PHE A 489 -28.48 -7.09 38.34
CA PHE A 489 -27.37 -6.17 38.03
C PHE A 489 -26.96 -6.26 36.55
N LEU A 490 -26.96 -7.46 35.95
CA LEU A 490 -26.71 -7.63 34.52
C LEU A 490 -27.89 -7.10 33.68
N LYS A 491 -29.15 -7.31 34.10
CA LYS A 491 -30.33 -6.71 33.47
C LYS A 491 -30.26 -5.18 33.54
N GLU A 492 -29.93 -4.61 34.70
CA GLU A 492 -29.74 -3.17 34.88
C GLU A 492 -28.56 -2.66 34.07
N ALA A 493 -27.40 -3.31 34.04
CA ALA A 493 -26.26 -2.91 33.22
C ALA A 493 -26.58 -2.97 31.72
N THR A 494 -27.36 -3.97 31.27
CA THR A 494 -27.82 -4.09 29.87
C THR A 494 -28.84 -2.98 29.56
N ILE A 495 -29.80 -2.72 30.45
CA ILE A 495 -30.79 -1.63 30.34
C ILE A 495 -30.10 -0.26 30.42
N THR A 496 -29.04 -0.12 31.20
CA THR A 496 -28.26 1.12 31.35
C THR A 496 -27.38 1.35 30.13
N SER A 497 -26.83 0.29 29.50
CA SER A 497 -26.19 0.39 28.18
C SER A 497 -27.19 0.77 27.06
N LEU A 498 -28.45 0.37 27.21
CA LEU A 498 -29.57 0.78 26.36
C LEU A 498 -30.10 2.19 26.70
N SER A 499 -29.95 2.69 27.94
CA SER A 499 -30.44 3.99 28.40
C SER A 499 -29.41 5.13 28.31
N ILE A 500 -28.11 4.82 28.45
CA ILE A 500 -27.01 5.67 27.93
C ILE A 500 -27.18 5.83 26.41
N GLY A 501 -27.92 4.91 25.79
CA GLY A 501 -28.53 5.00 24.48
C GLY A 501 -29.92 5.67 24.44
N SER A 502 -30.16 6.78 25.13
CA SER A 502 -31.31 7.65 24.82
C SER A 502 -31.25 8.22 23.39
N ASN A 503 -30.10 8.08 22.71
CA ASN A 503 -29.91 8.27 21.27
C ASN A 503 -30.01 6.97 20.43
N VAL A 504 -30.24 5.81 21.04
CA VAL A 504 -30.16 4.45 20.42
C VAL A 504 -31.54 3.85 20.14
N SER A 505 -32.62 4.34 20.75
CA SER A 505 -34.00 3.99 20.38
C SER A 505 -34.35 4.39 18.93
N TYR A 506 -33.60 5.33 18.35
CA TYR A 506 -33.76 5.90 17.01
C TYR A 506 -33.35 5.01 15.83
N TRP A 507 -32.82 3.79 16.03
CA TRP A 507 -32.33 2.96 14.92
C TRP A 507 -33.03 1.59 14.81
N LYS A 508 -34.15 1.44 15.52
CA LYS A 508 -34.72 0.13 15.88
C LYS A 508 -35.83 -0.44 14.97
N ARG A 509 -36.11 0.10 13.79
CA ARG A 509 -37.14 -0.47 12.90
C ARG A 509 -36.61 -0.62 11.48
N GLY A 510 -36.77 -1.82 10.90
CA GLY A 510 -36.75 -2.01 9.45
C GLY A 510 -37.88 -1.21 8.78
N PRO A 511 -38.00 -1.21 7.43
CA PRO A 511 -38.91 -0.31 6.72
C PRO A 511 -40.29 -0.32 7.38
N SER A 512 -40.66 0.84 7.94
CA SER A 512 -41.85 0.96 8.77
C SER A 512 -43.07 0.69 7.89
N LYS A 513 -44.05 -0.06 8.39
CA LYS A 513 -45.41 0.09 7.83
C LYS A 513 -45.80 1.56 8.00
N PRO A 514 -46.44 2.19 7.00
CA PRO A 514 -46.83 3.59 7.10
C PRO A 514 -47.66 3.77 8.37
N GLU A 515 -47.14 4.60 9.27
CA GLU A 515 -47.82 4.91 10.52
C GLU A 515 -49.04 5.77 10.17
N ILE A 516 -50.22 5.35 10.61
CA ILE A 516 -51.45 6.13 10.39
C ILE A 516 -51.25 7.45 11.14
N ILE A 517 -51.11 8.55 10.40
CA ILE A 517 -50.97 9.87 10.99
C ILE A 517 -52.35 10.25 11.54
N GLN A 518 -52.63 9.85 12.77
CA GLN A 518 -53.78 10.35 13.51
C GLN A 518 -53.47 11.77 13.97
N THR A 519 -54.44 12.68 13.76
CA THR A 519 -54.47 13.99 14.40
C THR A 519 -54.39 13.75 15.91
N SER A 520 -53.32 14.24 16.53
CA SER A 520 -53.18 14.14 17.98
C SER A 520 -54.20 15.06 18.61
N ALA A 521 -55.26 14.48 19.17
CA ALA A 521 -56.23 15.15 20.04
C ALA A 521 -55.63 15.53 21.42
N ASP A 522 -54.35 15.24 21.65
CA ASP A 522 -53.61 15.64 22.85
C ASP A 522 -52.99 17.03 22.69
N SER A 523 -53.80 18.05 22.45
CA SER A 523 -53.40 19.41 22.77
C SER A 523 -53.84 19.70 24.21
N LYS A 524 -52.86 19.75 25.13
CA LYS A 524 -52.99 20.70 26.24
C LYS A 524 -53.35 22.03 25.60
N GLU A 525 -54.43 22.66 26.06
CA GLU A 525 -54.94 23.94 25.54
C GLU A 525 -53.80 24.97 25.44
N VAL A 526 -53.22 25.11 24.25
CA VAL A 526 -52.36 26.23 23.91
C VAL A 526 -53.24 27.20 23.15
N ASN A 527 -53.65 28.27 23.83
CA ASN A 527 -54.67 29.26 23.42
C ASN A 527 -54.45 29.99 22.07
N ASN A 528 -53.42 29.62 21.29
CA ASN A 528 -53.00 30.34 20.08
C ASN A 528 -52.98 29.48 18.79
N PHE A 529 -53.50 28.25 18.81
CA PHE A 529 -53.56 27.39 17.62
C PHE A 529 -54.98 27.28 17.07
N GLU A 530 -55.12 27.49 15.76
CA GLU A 530 -56.36 27.22 15.03
C GLU A 530 -56.62 25.70 15.03
N ARG A 531 -57.88 25.30 15.24
CA ARG A 531 -58.25 23.87 15.24
C ARG A 531 -58.20 23.33 13.81
N PRO A 532 -57.63 22.14 13.59
CA PRO A 532 -57.66 21.53 12.26
C PRO A 532 -59.08 21.17 11.84
N ASN A 533 -59.39 21.37 10.55
CA ASN A 533 -60.63 20.87 9.96
C ASN A 533 -60.61 19.33 9.94
N ALA A 534 -61.74 18.71 10.25
CA ALA A 534 -61.86 17.24 10.41
C ALA A 534 -61.49 16.45 9.15
N ASP A 535 -61.55 17.07 7.97
CA ASP A 535 -61.32 16.41 6.67
C ASP A 535 -59.87 16.54 6.16
N MET A 536 -58.97 17.18 6.92
CA MET A 536 -57.59 17.43 6.45
C MET A 536 -56.66 16.25 6.74
N CYS A 537 -56.02 15.74 5.69
CA CYS A 537 -54.98 14.72 5.81
C CYS A 537 -53.63 15.38 6.16
N VAL A 538 -52.99 14.92 7.24
CA VAL A 538 -51.65 15.39 7.63
C VAL A 538 -50.61 14.80 6.68
N GLY A 539 -49.86 15.66 6.00
CA GLY A 539 -48.74 15.27 5.14
C GLY A 539 -47.42 15.19 5.91
N ILE A 540 -47.15 16.17 6.78
CA ILE A 540 -45.92 16.24 7.59
C ILE A 540 -46.31 16.54 9.04
N LYS A 541 -45.77 15.76 9.98
CA LYS A 541 -46.00 15.89 11.41
C LYS A 541 -44.67 16.06 12.13
N LEU A 542 -44.52 17.15 12.87
CA LEU A 542 -43.39 17.40 13.75
C LEU A 542 -43.84 17.23 15.19
N LYS A 543 -43.08 16.45 15.97
CA LYS A 543 -43.35 16.24 17.38
C LYS A 543 -42.11 16.49 18.23
N ASP A 544 -42.22 17.44 19.13
CA ASP A 544 -41.27 17.82 20.18
C ASP A 544 -39.85 18.01 19.63
N ILE A 545 -39.75 18.66 18.47
CA ILE A 545 -38.48 18.82 17.77
C ILE A 545 -37.58 19.76 18.54
N HIS A 546 -36.38 19.27 18.82
CA HIS A 546 -35.35 20.01 19.51
C HIS A 546 -34.02 19.93 18.76
N LYS A 547 -33.29 21.03 18.66
CA LYS A 547 -31.97 21.09 18.04
C LYS A 547 -31.01 21.99 18.81
N VAL A 548 -29.95 21.39 19.31
CA VAL A 548 -28.85 22.06 20.00
C VAL A 548 -27.57 21.91 19.20
N TYR A 549 -26.84 23.00 19.03
CA TYR A 549 -25.48 23.02 18.52
C TYR A 549 -24.50 23.16 19.69
N TYR A 550 -23.39 22.42 19.61
CA TYR A 550 -22.36 22.42 20.63
C TYR A 550 -21.07 23.00 20.04
N SER A 551 -20.36 23.77 20.86
CA SER A 551 -19.03 24.29 20.55
C SER A 551 -17.99 23.15 20.50
N PRO A 552 -16.82 23.34 19.87
CA PRO A 552 -15.74 22.35 19.85
C PRO A 552 -15.26 21.89 21.23
N ARG A 553 -15.53 22.69 22.28
CA ARG A 553 -15.21 22.38 23.68
C ARG A 553 -16.34 21.64 24.41
N GLY A 554 -17.37 21.18 23.71
CA GLY A 554 -18.51 20.43 24.25
C GLY A 554 -19.58 21.27 24.97
N LYS A 555 -19.39 22.59 25.09
CA LYS A 555 -20.42 23.48 25.66
C LYS A 555 -21.54 23.73 24.66
N ILE A 556 -22.77 23.83 25.14
CA ILE A 556 -23.92 24.29 24.33
C ILE A 556 -23.58 25.66 23.78
N ASP A 557 -23.62 25.78 22.45
CA ASP A 557 -23.35 27.01 21.72
C ASP A 557 -24.67 27.73 21.42
N ASN A 558 -25.64 27.00 20.88
CA ASN A 558 -26.93 27.56 20.51
C ASN A 558 -28.05 26.51 20.55
N VAL A 559 -29.19 26.85 21.16
CA VAL A 559 -30.44 26.09 21.04
C VAL A 559 -31.21 26.67 19.85
N ALA A 560 -31.10 26.02 18.70
CA ALA A 560 -31.65 26.54 17.45
C ALA A 560 -33.15 26.23 17.27
N VAL A 561 -33.64 25.15 17.87
CA VAL A 561 -35.06 24.78 17.86
C VAL A 561 -35.38 24.17 19.22
N GLU A 562 -36.42 24.67 19.89
CA GLU A 562 -36.83 24.21 21.22
C GLU A 562 -38.31 23.80 21.20
N ASN A 563 -38.56 22.50 21.35
CA ASN A 563 -39.87 21.89 21.52
C ASN A 563 -40.93 22.30 20.47
N VAL A 564 -40.56 22.23 19.19
CA VAL A 564 -41.46 22.58 18.08
C VAL A 564 -42.33 21.39 17.67
N THR A 565 -43.65 21.56 17.81
CA THR A 565 -44.68 20.59 17.46
C THR A 565 -45.74 21.24 16.60
N PHE A 566 -45.93 20.78 15.37
CA PHE A 566 -47.01 21.21 14.49
C PHE A 566 -47.21 20.23 13.32
N ASP A 567 -48.40 20.28 12.73
CA ASP A 567 -48.81 19.47 11.58
C ASP A 567 -48.94 20.34 10.32
N ILE A 568 -48.55 19.79 9.17
CA ILE A 568 -48.69 20.38 7.82
C ILE A 568 -49.65 19.48 7.03
N TYR A 569 -50.69 20.08 6.46
CA TYR A 569 -51.78 19.37 5.79
C TYR A 569 -51.59 19.31 4.27
N GLN A 570 -52.05 18.21 3.67
CA GLN A 570 -52.04 18.03 2.22
C GLN A 570 -52.96 19.04 1.54
N GLY A 571 -52.55 19.54 0.36
CA GLY A 571 -53.34 20.51 -0.42
C GLY A 571 -53.27 21.95 0.08
N GLN A 572 -52.51 22.24 1.14
CA GLN A 572 -52.32 23.59 1.67
C GLN A 572 -50.92 24.15 1.39
N ILE A 573 -50.85 25.48 1.36
CA ILE A 573 -49.58 26.21 1.37
C ILE A 573 -49.30 26.61 2.81
N THR A 574 -48.28 26.02 3.43
CA THR A 574 -47.85 26.37 4.78
C THR A 574 -46.69 27.37 4.73
N ALA A 575 -46.86 28.50 5.41
CA ALA A 575 -45.81 29.51 5.56
C ALA A 575 -45.23 29.47 6.97
N LEU A 576 -43.91 29.21 7.09
CA LEU A 576 -43.19 29.28 8.36
C LEU A 576 -42.55 30.67 8.52
N LEU A 577 -43.16 31.52 9.35
CA LEU A 577 -42.76 32.90 9.59
C LEU A 577 -42.16 33.07 11.00
N GLY A 578 -41.23 34.03 11.14
CA GLY A 578 -40.58 34.33 12.42
C GLY A 578 -39.37 35.24 12.23
N HIS A 579 -38.83 35.82 13.30
CA HIS A 579 -37.66 36.69 13.24
C HIS A 579 -36.39 35.97 12.77
N ASN A 580 -35.36 36.71 12.37
CA ASN A 580 -34.05 36.13 12.04
C ASN A 580 -33.47 35.39 13.25
N GLY A 581 -32.94 34.19 13.04
CA GLY A 581 -32.44 33.34 14.12
C GLY A 581 -33.48 32.48 14.85
N ALA A 582 -34.78 32.61 14.55
CA ALA A 582 -35.86 31.82 15.18
C ALA A 582 -35.88 30.30 14.85
N GLY A 583 -34.81 29.75 14.27
CA GLY A 583 -34.74 28.32 13.95
C GLY A 583 -35.38 27.87 12.63
N LYS A 584 -36.03 28.74 11.86
CA LYS A 584 -36.75 28.40 10.60
C LYS A 584 -35.95 27.51 9.64
N THR A 585 -34.75 27.96 9.26
CA THR A 585 -33.87 27.23 8.34
C THR A 585 -33.40 25.90 8.94
N THR A 586 -33.22 25.85 10.26
CA THR A 586 -32.84 24.64 11.00
C THR A 586 -33.99 23.63 10.98
N THR A 587 -35.22 24.06 11.25
CA THR A 587 -36.43 23.23 11.16
C THR A 587 -36.60 22.68 9.74
N MET A 588 -36.42 23.53 8.71
CA MET A 588 -36.50 23.08 7.31
C MET A 588 -35.41 22.05 6.97
N SER A 589 -34.18 22.23 7.49
CA SER A 589 -33.08 21.28 7.27
C SER A 589 -33.29 19.94 7.97
N ILE A 590 -34.01 19.95 9.09
CA ILE A 590 -34.45 18.72 9.78
C ILE A 590 -35.55 18.03 8.97
N LEU A 591 -36.54 18.78 8.47
CA LEU A 591 -37.64 18.25 7.64
C LEU A 591 -37.15 17.59 6.33
N THR A 592 -36.03 18.03 5.79
CA THR A 592 -35.46 17.48 4.55
C THR A 592 -34.38 16.42 4.81
N GLY A 593 -34.07 16.13 6.08
CA GLY A 593 -33.08 15.15 6.48
C GLY A 593 -31.64 15.55 6.08
N MET A 594 -31.37 16.86 6.02
CA MET A 594 -30.02 17.40 5.86
C MET A 594 -29.25 17.42 7.17
N ILE A 595 -29.95 17.65 8.29
CA ILE A 595 -29.39 17.73 9.63
C ILE A 595 -30.28 16.90 10.56
N PRO A 596 -29.72 16.07 11.47
CA PRO A 596 -30.52 15.34 12.44
C PRO A 596 -31.06 16.28 13.53
N PRO A 597 -32.28 16.05 14.06
CA PRO A 597 -32.72 16.68 15.30
C PRO A 597 -31.86 16.17 16.48
N THR A 598 -31.76 16.95 17.56
CA THR A 598 -31.17 16.50 18.83
C THR A 598 -32.14 15.62 19.59
N SER A 599 -33.44 15.94 19.56
CA SER A 599 -34.53 15.08 20.02
C SER A 599 -35.83 15.41 19.28
N GLY A 600 -36.83 14.52 19.40
CA GLY A 600 -38.11 14.64 18.72
C GLY A 600 -38.19 13.80 17.44
N SER A 601 -39.34 13.82 16.79
CA SER A 601 -39.61 12.99 15.60
C SER A 601 -40.32 13.75 14.50
N VAL A 602 -39.92 13.50 13.26
CA VAL A 602 -40.60 14.01 12.05
C VAL A 602 -41.16 12.82 11.27
N ILE A 603 -42.46 12.88 10.96
CA ILE A 603 -43.18 11.89 10.17
C ILE A 603 -43.67 12.57 8.89
N ILE A 604 -43.35 12.00 7.73
CA ILE A 604 -43.76 12.49 6.40
C ILE A 604 -44.46 11.35 5.69
N ASN A 605 -45.72 11.54 5.30
CA ASN A 605 -46.54 10.52 4.64
C ASN A 605 -46.55 9.15 5.37
N GLY A 606 -46.54 9.18 6.71
CA GLY A 606 -46.53 7.98 7.56
C GLY A 606 -45.14 7.36 7.77
N PHE A 607 -44.08 7.94 7.23
CA PHE A 607 -42.71 7.46 7.35
C PHE A 607 -41.86 8.40 8.21
N ASN A 608 -41.10 7.84 9.14
CA ASN A 608 -40.22 8.65 9.99
C ASN A 608 -38.91 8.95 9.27
N ILE A 609 -38.52 10.23 9.20
CA ILE A 609 -37.36 10.67 8.42
C ILE A 609 -36.03 10.05 8.88
N MET A 610 -35.91 9.69 10.15
CA MET A 610 -34.69 9.11 10.71
C MET A 610 -34.50 7.64 10.30
N HIS A 611 -35.60 6.94 10.01
CA HIS A 611 -35.62 5.51 9.69
C HIS A 611 -35.79 5.26 8.18
N ASP A 612 -36.74 5.96 7.57
CA ASP A 612 -37.25 5.70 6.23
C ASP A 612 -36.85 6.82 5.26
N LEU A 613 -35.66 7.40 5.47
CA LEU A 613 -35.17 8.56 4.74
C LEU A 613 -35.22 8.38 3.20
N GLU A 614 -34.88 7.19 2.71
CA GLU A 614 -34.88 6.91 1.26
C GLU A 614 -36.29 6.94 0.66
N THR A 615 -37.30 6.48 1.41
CA THR A 615 -38.72 6.52 1.03
C THR A 615 -39.26 7.94 1.12
N VAL A 616 -38.98 8.64 2.22
CA VAL A 616 -39.40 10.04 2.42
C VAL A 616 -38.88 10.94 1.31
N ARG A 617 -37.60 10.80 0.95
CA ARG A 617 -36.93 11.56 -0.12
C ARG A 617 -37.55 11.35 -1.50
N GLN A 618 -38.19 10.22 -1.78
CA GLN A 618 -38.91 10.01 -3.05
C GLN A 618 -40.19 10.84 -3.17
N SER A 619 -40.74 11.30 -2.03
CA SER A 619 -41.99 12.05 -1.96
C SER A 619 -41.81 13.52 -1.57
N LEU A 620 -40.56 13.97 -1.36
CA LEU A 620 -40.22 15.30 -0.85
C LEU A 620 -39.10 15.93 -1.67
N SER A 621 -39.31 17.18 -2.10
CA SER A 621 -38.30 18.00 -2.78
C SER A 621 -37.96 19.24 -1.96
N MET A 622 -36.70 19.68 -2.03
CA MET A 622 -36.22 20.87 -1.32
C MET A 622 -35.60 21.86 -2.30
N CYS A 623 -35.97 23.14 -2.15
CA CYS A 623 -35.21 24.25 -2.70
C CYS A 623 -34.43 24.92 -1.56
N PRO A 624 -33.10 24.76 -1.47
CA PRO A 624 -32.30 25.34 -0.39
C PRO A 624 -32.17 26.85 -0.50
N GLN A 625 -31.85 27.50 0.63
CA GLN A 625 -31.67 28.96 0.70
C GLN A 625 -30.51 29.46 -0.18
N HIS A 626 -29.46 28.65 -0.34
CA HIS A 626 -28.35 28.93 -1.22
C HIS A 626 -28.46 28.08 -2.48
N ASN A 627 -28.14 28.67 -3.62
CA ASN A 627 -28.18 27.96 -4.90
C ASN A 627 -27.11 26.85 -4.93
N LEU A 628 -27.56 25.60 -4.90
CA LEU A 628 -26.71 24.42 -5.06
C LEU A 628 -26.49 24.17 -6.55
N LEU A 629 -25.50 24.85 -7.13
CA LEU A 629 -25.18 24.78 -8.55
C LEU A 629 -23.89 24.01 -8.79
N PHE A 630 -23.89 23.17 -9.83
CA PHE A 630 -22.65 22.70 -10.41
C PHE A 630 -21.98 23.85 -11.17
N ALA A 631 -20.88 24.38 -10.66
CA ALA A 631 -20.15 25.49 -11.29
C ALA A 631 -19.66 25.16 -12.72
N ASP A 632 -19.46 23.87 -13.00
CA ASP A 632 -18.91 23.35 -14.25
C ASP A 632 -19.96 22.97 -15.30
N LEU A 633 -21.27 23.07 -14.99
CA LEU A 633 -22.36 22.75 -15.90
C LEU A 633 -23.02 24.03 -16.41
N THR A 634 -23.43 24.03 -17.68
CA THR A 634 -24.29 25.09 -18.23
C THR A 634 -25.70 25.02 -17.62
N VAL A 635 -26.45 26.12 -17.71
CA VAL A 635 -27.84 26.19 -17.23
C VAL A 635 -28.70 25.07 -17.82
N MET A 636 -28.57 24.81 -19.13
CA MET A 636 -29.32 23.75 -19.81
C MET A 636 -28.90 22.36 -19.32
N GLU A 637 -27.61 22.09 -19.15
CA GLU A 637 -27.14 20.80 -18.62
C GLU A 637 -27.60 20.57 -17.18
N HIS A 638 -27.65 21.63 -16.38
CA HIS A 638 -28.17 21.60 -15.01
C HIS A 638 -29.66 21.21 -14.99
N LEU A 639 -30.48 21.85 -15.84
CA LEU A 639 -31.91 21.55 -15.99
C LEU A 639 -32.13 20.12 -16.51
N ILE A 640 -31.37 19.69 -17.51
CA ILE A 640 -31.45 18.33 -18.06
C ILE A 640 -31.05 17.29 -17.02
N PHE A 641 -29.98 17.55 -16.24
CA PHE A 641 -29.54 16.65 -15.18
C PHE A 641 -30.65 16.52 -14.15
N PHE A 642 -31.04 17.61 -13.51
CA PHE A 642 -31.99 17.56 -12.40
C PHE A 642 -33.40 17.14 -12.83
N GLY A 643 -33.87 17.56 -14.00
CA GLY A 643 -35.17 17.14 -14.54
C GLY A 643 -35.26 15.68 -14.97
N ARG A 644 -34.12 14.99 -15.17
CA ARG A 644 -34.10 13.54 -15.49
C ARG A 644 -33.75 12.65 -14.29
N VAL A 645 -33.26 13.21 -13.18
CA VAL A 645 -32.95 12.43 -11.96
C VAL A 645 -34.21 12.11 -11.17
N THR A 646 -35.10 13.11 -11.02
CA THR A 646 -36.48 12.96 -10.53
C THR A 646 -37.29 12.12 -11.50
#